data_AF-A0A2E3LV72-F1
#
_entry.id   AF-A0A2E3LV72-F1
#
_cell.length_a   1.000
_cell.length_b   1.000
_cell.length_c   1.000
_cell.angle_alpha   90.00
_cell.angle_beta   90.00
_cell.angle_gamma   90.00
#
_symmetry.space_group_name_H-M   'P 1'
#
loop_
_entity.id
_entity.type
_entity.pdbx_description
1 polymer ?
#
loop_
_entity_poly.entity_id
_entity_poly.type
_entity_poly.pdbx_seq_one_letter_code
_entity_poly.pdbx_strand_id
1 'polypeptide(L)'
;MMGGCFRFVCALVFTVIIFLPLSLSAEEKTYITKPKSIITLPYHLHNSGDSEWRVEFDLDLPEGWGLLSPLSPITLAPNQSRKRLIHVQVPLNAQAEIPYQLTLHAQGNRVEEVVWNVQVEAIHHFTVSDIPSFHRIWNGEIIHLPVSITNHGNTPQSYRIQVRTIDDWKVWSPELIGPLAPLEKAVVDIRIQAPLKQKTGQNSLTVIIDPVSSQAGASIARYSTMQIISKNAHKESLYKTLPATFESKFHEIEEGLFPKTRLKFSSSGSLNEHIDIDLFAKGTYFGAEESGLAARKQEFLLELHDDRGWETSVGNTYALFSRLADDLYGNGIRLSGAYNSLYSQAFYGKHEFFNEENIEEYPFGVDLVWQYSKKGTMGSIYQNLRQDFQSTPLPSSTPILENWELASFFIDQEIGDYLALYGELGYSRTKRDSNEYDAHGYFLEASFHPGKWTFLSELRFANTEFAGRIHDEEAYRFYVDYQLSHNIHSWLHYEHEKDNSDKNPSLPRQTRAQYELASYFTLQSYWPTLIVSGNFEKIYNDEVIKTEDKRKKYLQVLLNKSWLPYQFFLRGRWGKDEDFVLSTESYSSSYLSSLYSFWDPFSLQLKSEYTEALLNRGIQRTVNGECIFTQDMKTWGVWSARGGQELTYLLPKEKQTISKYELNYYHNWERFTIDLRYRHKRRHSSLGTDFGAPRERSFLARFRYLPSSTDTFTLYLEADQPKGTASDGRIVLVWKHLFGIPLPVKKPQGRIQGTLRAENLILPRTRLRIGTHEVYTDQNGSFSFPLLSPGEYTIELNDPLLPAELYIENKNTLKVDLEAGKDHYLNLQLARKKVEAIKQAPVEEEKQEKRKVNVIRFEQQKVLF
;
A
#
# COMPACT_ATOMS: atom_id res chain seq x y z
N MET A 1 21.87 108.10 -38.41
CA MET A 1 20.76 108.36 -39.38
C MET A 1 20.78 107.19 -40.38
N MET A 2 19.77 106.37 -40.63
CA MET A 2 18.35 106.27 -40.26
C MET A 2 18.01 104.76 -40.21
N GLY A 3 16.98 104.39 -39.45
CA GLY A 3 16.78 103.07 -38.86
C GLY A 3 16.37 101.91 -39.78
N GLY A 4 16.77 100.70 -39.36
CA GLY A 4 16.30 99.42 -39.88
C GLY A 4 15.40 98.71 -38.87
N CYS A 5 14.10 98.69 -39.14
CA CYS A 5 13.16 97.77 -38.50
C CYS A 5 13.26 96.41 -39.23
N PHE A 6 13.76 95.39 -38.54
CA PHE A 6 13.67 94.00 -38.98
C PHE A 6 12.33 93.40 -38.49
N ARG A 7 11.64 92.72 -39.39
CA ARG A 7 10.30 92.13 -39.22
C ARG A 7 10.32 90.97 -38.22
N PHE A 8 9.46 91.03 -37.19
CA PHE A 8 8.95 89.85 -36.47
C PHE A 8 7.49 89.66 -36.89
N VAL A 9 7.19 88.56 -37.58
CA VAL A 9 5.81 88.11 -37.81
C VAL A 9 5.58 86.94 -36.86
N CYS A 10 4.85 87.20 -35.77
CA CYS A 10 4.29 86.15 -34.92
C CYS A 10 3.09 85.52 -35.64
N ALA A 11 3.24 84.30 -36.12
CA ALA A 11 2.12 83.46 -36.53
C ALA A 11 1.51 82.81 -35.27
N LEU A 12 0.31 83.26 -34.92
CA LEU A 12 -0.49 82.79 -33.79
C LEU A 12 -1.27 81.54 -34.25
N VAL A 13 -0.78 80.36 -33.90
CA VAL A 13 -1.46 79.08 -34.16
C VAL A 13 -2.57 78.93 -33.12
N PHE A 14 -3.83 79.14 -33.52
CA PHE A 14 -5.00 78.75 -32.74
C PHE A 14 -5.18 77.23 -32.86
N THR A 15 -4.65 76.48 -31.89
CA THR A 15 -4.98 75.06 -31.72
C THR A 15 -6.40 74.97 -31.16
N VAL A 16 -7.37 74.62 -32.01
CA VAL A 16 -8.71 74.23 -31.56
C VAL A 16 -8.57 72.91 -30.79
N ILE A 17 -8.57 72.99 -29.45
CA ILE A 17 -8.65 71.82 -28.59
C ILE A 17 -10.11 71.34 -28.64
N ILE A 18 -10.37 70.33 -29.47
CA ILE A 18 -11.64 69.59 -29.44
C ILE A 18 -11.65 68.81 -28.12
N PHE A 19 -12.36 69.32 -27.11
CA PHE A 19 -12.64 68.57 -25.90
C PHE A 19 -13.55 67.40 -26.26
N LEU A 20 -13.05 66.18 -26.07
CA LEU A 20 -13.77 64.96 -26.40
C LEU A 20 -14.71 64.56 -25.24
N PRO A 21 -15.94 64.09 -25.53
CA PRO A 21 -16.97 63.91 -24.50
C PRO A 21 -16.88 62.60 -23.67
N LEU A 22 -15.96 61.66 -23.95
CA LEU A 22 -15.69 60.49 -23.10
C LEU A 22 -14.29 60.61 -22.51
N SER A 23 -14.14 60.32 -21.21
CA SER A 23 -12.83 60.01 -20.67
C SER A 23 -12.88 58.72 -19.86
N LEU A 24 -11.98 57.80 -20.21
CA LEU A 24 -11.69 56.59 -19.46
C LEU A 24 -10.32 56.77 -18.79
N SER A 25 -10.24 56.55 -17.47
CA SER A 25 -8.97 56.67 -16.74
C SER A 25 -8.81 55.62 -15.65
N ALA A 26 -7.62 55.04 -15.55
CA ALA A 26 -7.23 54.20 -14.41
C ALA A 26 -6.74 55.07 -13.23
N GLU A 27 -6.99 54.59 -12.02
CA GLU A 27 -6.46 55.19 -10.78
C GLU A 27 -4.98 54.84 -10.57
N GLU A 28 -4.60 53.60 -10.88
CA GLU A 28 -3.23 53.11 -10.83
C GLU A 28 -2.94 52.30 -12.10
N LYS A 29 -1.75 52.48 -12.67
CA LYS A 29 -1.35 51.88 -13.95
C LYS A 29 -0.42 50.67 -13.78
N THR A 30 0.04 50.39 -12.57
CA THR A 30 0.99 49.31 -12.30
C THR A 30 0.59 48.55 -11.04
N TYR A 31 0.49 47.22 -11.12
CA TYR A 31 0.19 46.35 -10.00
C TYR A 31 1.28 45.30 -9.83
N ILE A 32 1.63 44.97 -8.58
CA ILE A 32 2.48 43.82 -8.25
C ILE A 32 1.60 42.77 -7.59
N THR A 33 1.71 41.52 -8.03
CA THR A 33 0.81 40.46 -7.57
C THR A 33 1.44 39.08 -7.55
N LYS A 34 0.86 38.14 -6.80
CA LYS A 34 1.28 36.74 -6.77
C LYS A 34 0.48 35.90 -7.77
N PRO A 35 1.04 34.82 -8.34
CA PRO A 35 0.27 33.79 -9.04
C PRO A 35 -0.93 33.30 -8.21
N LYS A 36 -2.03 32.92 -8.88
CA LYS A 36 -3.34 32.52 -8.30
C LYS A 36 -4.11 33.58 -7.52
N SER A 37 -3.56 34.77 -7.36
CA SER A 37 -4.28 35.86 -6.71
C SER A 37 -5.37 36.43 -7.64
N ILE A 38 -6.26 37.23 -7.05
CA ILE A 38 -7.24 38.03 -7.76
C ILE A 38 -6.81 39.49 -7.65
N ILE A 39 -6.63 40.15 -8.79
CA ILE A 39 -6.33 41.58 -8.87
C ILE A 39 -7.64 42.33 -9.06
N THR A 40 -7.78 43.46 -8.38
CA THR A 40 -8.92 44.38 -8.56
C THR A 40 -8.44 45.65 -9.23
N LEU A 41 -8.95 45.91 -10.44
CA LEU A 41 -8.54 47.03 -11.29
C LEU A 41 -9.64 48.10 -11.30
N PRO A 42 -9.52 49.18 -10.51
CA PRO A 42 -10.43 50.31 -10.55
C PRO A 42 -10.26 51.14 -11.82
N TYR A 43 -11.37 51.53 -12.43
CA TYR A 43 -11.41 52.53 -13.49
C TYR A 43 -12.55 53.52 -13.31
N HIS A 44 -12.33 54.71 -13.85
CA HIS A 44 -13.28 55.81 -13.87
C HIS A 44 -13.76 56.06 -15.29
N LEU A 45 -15.08 56.15 -15.42
CA LEU A 45 -15.75 56.64 -16.61
C LEU A 45 -16.31 58.03 -16.32
N HIS A 46 -16.15 58.95 -17.26
CA HIS A 46 -16.82 60.23 -17.22
C HIS A 46 -17.34 60.58 -18.61
N ASN A 47 -18.65 60.83 -18.68
CA ASN A 47 -19.31 61.36 -19.87
C ASN A 47 -19.37 62.89 -19.73
N SER A 48 -18.49 63.62 -20.40
CA SER A 48 -18.52 65.10 -20.50
C SER A 48 -19.41 65.60 -21.65
N GLY A 49 -20.13 64.71 -22.33
CA GLY A 49 -21.14 65.05 -23.34
C GLY A 49 -22.45 65.54 -22.75
N ASP A 50 -23.29 66.10 -23.62
CA ASP A 50 -24.63 66.63 -23.32
C ASP A 50 -25.76 65.60 -23.54
N SER A 51 -25.42 64.42 -24.05
CA SER A 51 -26.36 63.30 -24.29
C SER A 51 -26.04 62.07 -23.42
N GLU A 52 -27.06 61.27 -23.12
CA GLU A 52 -26.90 59.97 -22.45
C GLU A 52 -26.15 58.96 -23.35
N TRP A 53 -25.18 58.26 -22.77
CA TRP A 53 -24.32 57.32 -23.51
C TRP A 53 -24.36 55.92 -22.94
N ARG A 54 -24.49 54.92 -23.82
CA ARG A 54 -24.34 53.51 -23.51
C ARG A 54 -22.94 53.05 -23.94
N VAL A 55 -22.16 52.56 -22.98
CA VAL A 55 -20.78 52.10 -23.16
C VAL A 55 -20.74 50.59 -22.97
N GLU A 56 -20.22 49.89 -23.96
CA GLU A 56 -19.91 48.47 -23.93
C GLU A 56 -18.41 48.27 -23.64
N PHE A 57 -18.05 47.12 -23.08
CA PHE A 57 -16.69 46.88 -22.60
C PHE A 57 -16.14 45.58 -23.15
N ASP A 58 -14.88 45.62 -23.57
CA ASP A 58 -14.08 44.45 -23.92
C ASP A 58 -12.73 44.51 -23.21
N LEU A 59 -12.16 43.36 -22.82
CA LEU A 59 -10.93 43.30 -22.04
C LEU A 59 -9.96 42.30 -22.63
N ASP A 60 -8.84 42.83 -23.13
CA ASP A 60 -7.72 42.02 -23.59
C ASP A 60 -6.95 41.50 -22.37
N LEU A 61 -6.96 40.18 -22.20
CA LEU A 61 -6.23 39.49 -21.15
C LEU A 61 -5.11 38.63 -21.74
N PRO A 62 -3.96 38.51 -21.04
CA PRO A 62 -2.94 37.54 -21.41
C PRO A 62 -3.47 36.10 -21.36
N GLU A 63 -2.84 35.21 -22.12
CA GLU A 63 -3.25 33.80 -22.19
C GLU A 63 -3.32 33.15 -20.79
N GLY A 64 -4.42 32.46 -20.51
CA GLY A 64 -4.67 31.75 -19.25
C GLY A 64 -5.20 32.62 -18.10
N TRP A 65 -5.28 33.94 -18.25
CA TRP A 65 -5.86 34.82 -17.22
C TRP A 65 -7.40 34.76 -17.25
N GLY A 66 -8.01 34.72 -16.07
CA GLY A 66 -9.45 34.55 -15.92
C GLY A 66 -10.16 35.86 -15.56
N LEU A 67 -11.14 36.28 -16.33
CA LEU A 67 -12.04 37.36 -15.94
C LEU A 67 -13.12 36.84 -14.98
N LEU A 68 -13.18 37.39 -13.77
CA LEU A 68 -14.15 36.96 -12.75
C LEU A 68 -15.38 37.88 -12.66
N SER A 69 -15.28 39.11 -13.17
CA SER A 69 -16.37 40.10 -13.15
C SER A 69 -17.03 40.23 -14.52
N PRO A 70 -18.37 40.17 -14.64
CA PRO A 70 -19.03 40.41 -15.91
C PRO A 70 -18.85 41.87 -16.36
N LEU A 71 -18.48 42.05 -17.63
CA LEU A 71 -18.37 43.35 -18.28
C LEU A 71 -19.73 43.80 -18.84
N SER A 72 -20.68 44.09 -17.95
CA SER A 72 -22.00 44.55 -18.39
C SER A 72 -21.95 46.00 -18.91
N PRO A 73 -22.66 46.32 -20.02
CA PRO A 73 -22.79 47.68 -20.53
C PRO A 73 -23.29 48.66 -19.46
N ILE A 74 -22.89 49.92 -19.57
CA ILE A 74 -23.26 50.98 -18.63
C ILE A 74 -23.84 52.15 -19.40
N THR A 75 -24.93 52.69 -18.88
CA THR A 75 -25.47 53.97 -19.34
C THR A 75 -25.03 55.10 -18.41
N LEU A 76 -24.52 56.19 -18.98
CA LEU A 76 -24.06 57.39 -18.28
C LEU A 76 -24.86 58.60 -18.76
N ALA A 77 -25.54 59.28 -17.84
CA ALA A 77 -26.17 60.56 -18.11
C ALA A 77 -25.12 61.64 -18.46
N PRO A 78 -25.54 62.77 -19.06
CA PRO A 78 -24.66 63.91 -19.30
C PRO A 78 -23.93 64.35 -18.03
N ASN A 79 -22.62 64.60 -18.13
CA ASN A 79 -21.73 64.98 -17.02
C ASN A 79 -21.62 63.96 -15.88
N GLN A 80 -22.10 62.72 -16.06
CA GLN A 80 -22.03 61.69 -15.02
C GLN A 80 -20.66 61.01 -15.00
N SER A 81 -20.13 60.82 -13.78
CA SER A 81 -18.96 59.97 -13.54
C SER A 81 -19.35 58.70 -12.79
N ARG A 82 -18.71 57.58 -13.13
CA ARG A 82 -18.90 56.31 -12.42
C ARG A 82 -17.58 55.59 -12.23
N LYS A 83 -17.32 55.14 -10.99
CA LYS A 83 -16.22 54.24 -10.66
C LYS A 83 -16.69 52.79 -10.77
N ARG A 84 -15.87 51.93 -11.38
CA ARG A 84 -16.13 50.50 -11.56
C ARG A 84 -14.87 49.71 -11.23
N LEU A 85 -15.05 48.42 -10.94
CA LEU A 85 -13.99 47.49 -10.58
C LEU A 85 -14.03 46.30 -11.53
N ILE A 86 -12.85 45.81 -11.93
CA ILE A 86 -12.69 44.54 -12.66
C ILE A 86 -11.88 43.59 -11.79
N HIS A 87 -12.36 42.37 -11.58
CA HIS A 87 -11.62 41.31 -10.91
C HIS A 87 -11.03 40.33 -11.93
N VAL A 88 -9.70 40.19 -11.93
CA VAL A 88 -8.96 39.29 -12.83
C VAL A 88 -8.15 38.30 -12.01
N GLN A 89 -8.23 37.02 -12.36
CA GLN A 89 -7.46 35.94 -11.75
C GLN A 89 -6.15 35.71 -12.50
N VAL A 90 -5.05 35.76 -11.77
CA VAL A 90 -3.70 35.47 -12.30
C VAL A 90 -3.48 33.96 -12.30
N PRO A 91 -3.11 33.32 -13.42
CA PRO A 91 -2.91 31.88 -13.45
C PRO A 91 -1.63 31.47 -12.69
N LEU A 92 -1.53 30.18 -12.35
CA LEU A 92 -0.38 29.65 -11.60
C LEU A 92 0.93 29.72 -12.39
N ASN A 93 0.85 29.53 -13.71
CA ASN A 93 1.99 29.52 -14.63
C ASN A 93 2.34 30.93 -15.17
N ALA A 94 1.74 32.00 -14.64
CA ALA A 94 2.10 33.36 -15.03
C ALA A 94 3.56 33.61 -14.65
N GLN A 95 4.43 33.69 -15.66
CA GLN A 95 5.86 33.88 -15.51
C GLN A 95 6.15 35.17 -14.75
N ALA A 96 7.06 35.09 -13.78
CA ALA A 96 7.56 36.29 -13.11
C ALA A 96 8.45 37.12 -14.06
N GLU A 97 8.72 38.36 -13.67
CA GLU A 97 9.67 39.29 -14.32
C GLU A 97 9.23 39.87 -15.67
N ILE A 98 8.22 39.30 -16.33
CA ILE A 98 7.59 39.89 -17.51
C ILE A 98 6.39 40.74 -17.04
N PRO A 99 6.35 42.06 -17.33
CA PRO A 99 5.15 42.85 -17.08
C PRO A 99 4.07 42.47 -18.09
N TYR A 100 2.89 42.11 -17.58
CA TYR A 100 1.71 41.81 -18.40
C TYR A 100 0.91 43.08 -18.64
N GLN A 101 0.40 43.28 -19.85
CA GLN A 101 -0.51 44.37 -20.17
C GLN A 101 -1.93 43.86 -20.24
N LEU A 102 -2.84 44.56 -19.57
CA LEU A 102 -4.28 44.33 -19.62
C LEU A 102 -4.91 45.60 -20.18
N THR A 103 -5.69 45.47 -21.25
CA THR A 103 -6.27 46.64 -21.95
C THR A 103 -7.78 46.55 -21.91
N LEU A 104 -8.43 47.50 -21.23
CA LEU A 104 -9.88 47.67 -21.26
C LEU A 104 -10.25 48.61 -22.40
N HIS A 105 -11.05 48.10 -23.33
CA HIS A 105 -11.69 48.87 -24.39
C HIS A 105 -13.10 49.26 -23.94
N ALA A 106 -13.39 50.55 -23.97
CA ALA A 106 -14.73 51.09 -23.74
C ALA A 106 -15.29 51.58 -25.08
N GLN A 107 -16.29 50.87 -25.61
CA GLN A 107 -16.91 51.16 -26.90
C GLN A 107 -18.26 51.87 -26.69
N GLY A 108 -18.30 53.15 -27.03
CA GLY A 108 -19.54 53.92 -27.19
C GLY A 108 -19.61 54.48 -28.61
N ASN A 109 -19.83 55.80 -28.73
CA ASN A 109 -19.69 56.50 -30.02
C ASN A 109 -18.22 56.61 -30.50
N ARG A 110 -17.26 56.29 -29.62
CA ARG A 110 -15.83 56.16 -29.88
C ARG A 110 -15.27 55.06 -28.96
N VAL A 111 -14.10 54.52 -29.34
CA VAL A 111 -13.31 53.60 -28.52
C VAL A 111 -12.32 54.41 -27.67
N GLU A 112 -12.39 54.24 -26.36
CA GLU A 112 -11.40 54.70 -25.39
C GLU A 112 -10.73 53.49 -24.74
N GLU A 113 -9.45 53.59 -24.40
CA GLU A 113 -8.68 52.49 -23.82
C GLU A 113 -7.99 52.86 -22.51
N VAL A 114 -7.88 51.89 -21.61
CA VAL A 114 -7.05 51.98 -20.41
C VAL A 114 -6.17 50.75 -20.33
N VAL A 115 -4.87 50.98 -20.13
CA VAL A 115 -3.85 49.93 -20.02
C VAL A 115 -3.36 49.85 -18.57
N TRP A 116 -3.40 48.66 -18.00
CA TRP A 116 -2.74 48.30 -16.74
C TRP A 116 -1.53 47.42 -17.00
N ASN A 117 -0.44 47.70 -16.29
CA ASN A 117 0.74 46.84 -16.25
C ASN A 117 0.70 46.01 -14.97
N VAL A 118 0.80 44.69 -15.07
CA VAL A 118 0.83 43.80 -13.92
C VAL A 118 2.15 43.06 -13.89
N GLN A 119 2.93 43.23 -12.83
CA GLN A 119 4.13 42.48 -12.56
C GLN A 119 3.81 41.31 -11.61
N VAL A 120 4.12 40.10 -12.04
CA VAL A 120 3.90 38.89 -11.23
C VAL A 120 5.17 38.58 -10.43
N GLU A 121 5.02 38.42 -9.11
CA GLU A 121 6.12 38.06 -8.21
C GLU A 121 6.66 36.66 -8.51
N ALA A 122 7.98 36.50 -8.35
CA ALA A 122 8.64 35.21 -8.45
C ALA A 122 8.28 34.34 -7.24
N ILE A 123 7.70 33.19 -7.51
CA ILE A 123 7.50 32.10 -6.56
C ILE A 123 8.41 30.96 -6.98
N HIS A 124 9.27 30.56 -6.05
CA HIS A 124 10.14 29.40 -6.20
C HIS A 124 9.64 28.29 -5.27
N HIS A 125 9.16 27.22 -5.87
CA HIS A 125 8.70 26.05 -5.12
C HIS A 125 8.91 24.81 -5.96
N PHE A 126 9.34 23.71 -5.35
CA PHE A 126 9.50 22.45 -6.05
C PHE A 126 9.22 21.28 -5.10
N THR A 127 8.93 20.14 -5.70
CA THR A 127 8.74 18.88 -4.98
C THR A 127 9.67 17.81 -5.54
N VAL A 128 10.00 16.85 -4.68
CA VAL A 128 10.84 15.70 -5.00
C VAL A 128 10.07 14.44 -4.61
N SER A 129 10.00 13.46 -5.51
CA SER A 129 9.37 12.16 -5.21
C SER A 129 10.11 11.41 -4.10
N ASP A 130 9.40 10.54 -3.40
CA ASP A 130 10.04 9.61 -2.47
C ASP A 130 10.97 8.66 -3.21
N ILE A 131 12.03 8.22 -2.51
CA ILE A 131 12.99 7.25 -3.03
C ILE A 131 12.52 5.86 -2.57
N PRO A 132 12.48 4.86 -3.47
CA PRO A 132 12.14 3.50 -3.06
C PRO A 132 13.07 2.99 -1.94
N SER A 133 12.49 2.27 -0.98
CA SER A 133 13.26 1.56 0.04
C SER A 133 13.75 0.24 -0.55
N PHE A 134 15.07 0.03 -0.54
CA PHE A 134 15.66 -1.22 -0.99
C PHE A 134 15.92 -2.08 0.22
N HIS A 135 15.25 -3.21 0.31
CA HIS A 135 15.45 -4.10 1.44
C HIS A 135 16.84 -4.77 1.36
N ARG A 136 17.32 -5.08 0.15
CA ARG A 136 18.58 -5.82 -0.07
C ARG A 136 19.29 -5.38 -1.35
N ILE A 137 20.61 -5.29 -1.30
CA ILE A 137 21.50 -5.02 -2.46
C ILE A 137 22.72 -5.92 -2.34
N TRP A 138 23.15 -6.53 -3.43
CA TRP A 138 24.36 -7.32 -3.47
C TRP A 138 25.61 -6.46 -3.71
N ASN A 139 26.76 -6.86 -3.16
CA ASN A 139 28.04 -6.20 -3.50
C ASN A 139 28.23 -6.13 -5.03
N GLY A 140 28.60 -4.95 -5.53
CA GLY A 140 28.82 -4.68 -6.95
C GLY A 140 27.55 -4.49 -7.78
N GLU A 141 26.36 -4.73 -7.21
CA GLU A 141 25.09 -4.46 -7.89
C GLU A 141 24.91 -2.96 -8.13
N ILE A 142 24.34 -2.63 -9.29
CA ILE A 142 23.99 -1.26 -9.68
C ILE A 142 22.49 -1.09 -9.45
N ILE A 143 22.15 -0.15 -8.60
CA ILE A 143 20.76 0.20 -8.27
C ILE A 143 20.36 1.39 -9.11
N HIS A 144 19.13 1.37 -9.62
CA HIS A 144 18.51 2.49 -10.32
C HIS A 144 17.51 3.18 -9.40
N LEU A 145 17.69 4.49 -9.22
CA LEU A 145 16.90 5.31 -8.32
C LEU A 145 16.26 6.43 -9.14
N PRO A 146 15.05 6.20 -9.68
CA PRO A 146 14.33 7.25 -10.38
C PRO A 146 13.85 8.29 -9.37
N VAL A 147 14.41 9.50 -9.45
CA VAL A 147 14.00 10.64 -8.63
C VAL A 147 13.33 11.67 -9.52
N SER A 148 12.07 11.98 -9.22
CA SER A 148 11.32 12.99 -9.93
C SER A 148 11.40 14.33 -9.22
N ILE A 149 11.70 15.38 -9.97
CA ILE A 149 11.69 16.78 -9.52
C ILE A 149 10.60 17.51 -10.31
N THR A 150 9.70 18.20 -9.63
CA THR A 150 8.66 19.02 -10.28
C THR A 150 8.78 20.46 -9.82
N ASN A 151 8.93 21.39 -10.77
CA ASN A 151 8.93 22.82 -10.48
C ASN A 151 7.48 23.29 -10.31
N HIS A 152 7.08 23.66 -9.10
CA HIS A 152 5.77 24.25 -8.80
C HIS A 152 5.80 25.78 -8.71
N GLY A 153 6.97 26.39 -8.92
CA GLY A 153 7.14 27.81 -9.05
C GLY A 153 6.62 28.34 -10.39
N ASN A 154 6.65 29.66 -10.54
CA ASN A 154 6.30 30.35 -11.78
C ASN A 154 7.53 30.93 -12.51
N THR A 155 8.74 30.55 -12.09
CA THR A 155 9.99 30.90 -12.77
C THR A 155 10.70 29.63 -13.21
N PRO A 156 11.34 29.62 -14.39
CA PRO A 156 12.22 28.52 -14.77
C PRO A 156 13.35 28.34 -13.76
N GLN A 157 13.61 27.10 -13.33
CA GLN A 157 14.53 26.83 -12.22
C GLN A 157 15.43 25.62 -12.49
N SER A 158 16.71 25.75 -12.17
CA SER A 158 17.67 24.65 -12.21
C SER A 158 17.97 24.12 -10.80
N TYR A 159 18.29 22.83 -10.72
CA TYR A 159 18.50 22.09 -9.48
C TYR A 159 19.84 21.35 -9.52
N ARG A 160 20.62 21.47 -8.45
CA ARG A 160 21.82 20.68 -8.21
C ARG A 160 21.44 19.43 -7.43
N ILE A 161 21.93 18.27 -7.87
CA ILE A 161 21.74 17.01 -7.15
C ILE A 161 23.04 16.60 -6.49
N GLN A 162 22.97 16.32 -5.20
CA GLN A 162 24.04 15.69 -4.44
C GLN A 162 23.54 14.36 -3.88
N VAL A 163 24.34 13.31 -4.04
CA VAL A 163 24.05 12.00 -3.48
C VAL A 163 25.13 11.69 -2.46
N ARG A 164 24.71 11.39 -1.23
CA ARG A 164 25.60 11.03 -0.13
C ARG A 164 25.35 9.60 0.30
N THR A 165 26.42 8.82 0.35
CA THR A 165 26.45 7.45 0.89
C THR A 165 27.38 7.43 2.10
N ILE A 166 27.16 6.49 3.03
CA ILE A 166 28.03 6.34 4.21
C ILE A 166 29.46 5.94 3.82
N ASP A 167 29.59 5.12 2.77
CA ASP A 167 30.87 4.64 2.23
C ASP A 167 31.13 5.18 0.82
N ASP A 168 32.33 4.93 0.26
CA ASP A 168 32.78 5.34 -1.09
C ASP A 168 32.06 4.57 -2.24
N TRP A 169 30.73 4.58 -2.25
CA TRP A 169 29.94 3.98 -3.32
C TRP A 169 30.15 4.77 -4.60
N LYS A 170 30.18 4.07 -5.74
CA LYS A 170 30.21 4.76 -7.02
C LYS A 170 28.81 5.26 -7.33
N VAL A 171 28.66 6.58 -7.38
CA VAL A 171 27.42 7.25 -7.76
C VAL A 171 27.58 7.78 -9.18
N TRP A 172 26.58 7.53 -10.02
CA TRP A 172 26.37 8.24 -11.27
C TRP A 172 25.05 9.00 -11.18
N SER A 173 25.16 10.32 -11.06
CA SER A 173 24.02 11.24 -11.11
C SER A 173 24.43 12.49 -11.88
N PRO A 174 23.52 13.12 -12.64
CA PRO A 174 23.80 14.45 -13.16
C PRO A 174 23.97 15.42 -11.99
N GLU A 175 24.99 16.28 -12.05
CA GLU A 175 25.21 17.30 -11.03
C GLU A 175 24.13 18.39 -11.09
N LEU A 176 23.60 18.65 -12.28
CA LEU A 176 22.67 19.75 -12.57
C LEU A 176 21.54 19.30 -13.49
N ILE A 177 20.31 19.72 -13.19
CA ILE A 177 19.12 19.54 -14.03
C ILE A 177 18.39 20.86 -14.21
N GLY A 178 17.83 21.06 -15.40
CA GLY A 178 17.03 22.23 -15.75
C GLY A 178 17.76 23.20 -16.70
N PRO A 179 17.19 24.41 -16.91
CA PRO A 179 16.06 24.96 -16.16
C PRO A 179 14.74 24.24 -16.48
N LEU A 180 13.97 23.90 -15.45
CA LEU A 180 12.61 23.36 -15.58
C LEU A 180 11.62 24.52 -15.60
N ALA A 181 10.78 24.60 -16.62
CA ALA A 181 9.69 25.55 -16.71
C ALA A 181 8.65 25.35 -15.59
N PRO A 182 7.77 26.33 -15.32
CA PRO A 182 6.67 26.16 -14.39
C PRO A 182 5.84 24.90 -14.70
N LEU A 183 5.62 24.06 -13.68
CA LEU A 183 4.92 22.77 -13.74
C LEU A 183 5.64 21.67 -14.54
N GLU A 184 6.83 21.94 -15.05
CA GLU A 184 7.64 20.92 -15.72
C GLU A 184 8.21 19.93 -14.70
N LYS A 185 8.29 18.67 -15.12
CA LYS A 185 8.76 17.54 -14.34
C LYS A 185 9.96 16.91 -15.03
N ALA A 186 11.06 16.74 -14.31
CA ALA A 186 12.20 15.96 -14.74
C ALA A 186 12.32 14.69 -13.91
N VAL A 187 12.59 13.55 -14.56
CA VAL A 187 12.91 12.29 -13.90
C VAL A 187 14.38 11.99 -14.11
N VAL A 188 15.08 11.73 -13.01
CA VAL A 188 16.52 11.54 -12.96
C VAL A 188 16.79 10.12 -12.54
N ASP A 189 17.48 9.35 -13.38
CA ASP A 189 17.96 8.02 -13.02
C ASP A 189 19.31 8.17 -12.29
N ILE A 190 19.29 8.13 -10.96
CA ILE A 190 20.50 8.06 -10.15
C ILE A 190 20.93 6.60 -10.08
N ARG A 191 22.15 6.30 -10.54
CA ARG A 191 22.70 4.95 -10.45
C ARG A 191 23.72 4.89 -9.34
N ILE A 192 23.63 3.85 -8.51
CA ILE A 192 24.58 3.68 -7.42
C ILE A 192 25.07 2.24 -7.40
N GLN A 193 26.39 2.05 -7.35
CA GLN A 193 27.00 0.74 -7.23
C GLN A 193 27.55 0.52 -5.82
N ALA A 194 27.04 -0.52 -5.17
CA ALA A 194 27.57 -0.98 -3.89
C ALA A 194 29.03 -1.46 -4.08
N PRO A 195 29.97 -1.13 -3.16
CA PRO A 195 31.34 -1.59 -3.23
C PRO A 195 31.47 -3.12 -3.34
N LEU A 196 32.42 -3.59 -4.15
CA LEU A 196 32.63 -5.04 -4.39
C LEU A 196 33.03 -5.81 -3.12
N LYS A 197 33.62 -5.14 -2.13
CA LYS A 197 34.22 -5.75 -0.93
C LYS A 197 33.66 -5.18 0.38
N GLN A 198 32.39 -4.76 0.40
CA GLN A 198 31.77 -4.33 1.65
C GLN A 198 31.32 -5.54 2.49
N LYS A 199 31.40 -5.42 3.83
CA LYS A 199 30.80 -6.40 4.74
C LYS A 199 29.28 -6.26 4.70
N THR A 200 28.57 -7.35 4.92
CA THR A 200 27.11 -7.34 5.07
C THR A 200 26.72 -6.38 6.20
N GLY A 201 25.78 -5.46 5.95
CA GLY A 201 25.40 -4.44 6.93
C GLY A 201 24.35 -3.45 6.40
N GLN A 202 23.74 -2.70 7.33
CA GLN A 202 22.79 -1.65 6.98
C GLN A 202 23.53 -0.38 6.56
N ASN A 203 23.10 0.22 5.45
CA ASN A 203 23.63 1.45 4.90
C ASN A 203 22.49 2.44 4.69
N SER A 204 22.82 3.73 4.68
CA SER A 204 21.88 4.78 4.29
C SER A 204 22.39 5.54 3.08
N LEU A 205 21.43 5.96 2.28
CA LEU A 205 21.59 6.82 1.13
C LEU A 205 20.78 8.08 1.36
N THR A 206 21.39 9.24 1.10
CA THR A 206 20.71 10.53 1.12
C THR A 206 20.86 11.21 -0.23
N VAL A 207 19.74 11.53 -0.89
CA VAL A 207 19.72 12.39 -2.08
C VAL A 207 19.27 13.78 -1.64
N ILE A 208 20.11 14.78 -1.92
CA ILE A 208 19.88 16.19 -1.61
C ILE A 208 19.70 16.93 -2.93
N ILE A 209 18.62 17.68 -3.03
CA ILE A 209 18.29 18.49 -4.20
C ILE A 209 18.28 19.95 -3.77
N ASP A 210 19.25 20.69 -4.28
CA ASP A 210 19.45 22.11 -3.99
C ASP A 210 18.98 22.94 -5.18
N PRO A 211 18.17 23.98 -4.99
CA PRO A 211 17.92 24.93 -6.06
C PRO A 211 19.19 25.77 -6.34
N VAL A 212 19.50 26.02 -7.62
CA VAL A 212 20.72 26.77 -7.97
C VAL A 212 20.63 28.26 -7.63
N SER A 213 19.43 28.84 -7.72
CA SER A 213 19.19 30.22 -7.32
C SER A 213 19.04 30.31 -5.80
N SER A 214 19.80 31.21 -5.16
CA SER A 214 19.78 31.43 -3.71
C SER A 214 18.43 31.94 -3.17
N GLN A 215 17.55 32.42 -4.06
CA GLN A 215 16.19 32.83 -3.71
C GLN A 215 15.18 31.68 -3.80
N ALA A 216 15.60 30.50 -4.27
CA ALA A 216 14.69 29.54 -4.88
C ALA A 216 14.20 28.37 -4.00
N GLY A 217 14.13 28.60 -2.68
CA GLY A 217 13.58 27.68 -1.69
C GLY A 217 14.65 26.91 -0.90
N ALA A 218 14.20 26.14 0.09
CA ALA A 218 15.08 25.28 0.89
C ALA A 218 15.45 24.00 0.12
N SER A 219 16.65 23.48 0.39
CA SER A 219 17.08 22.16 -0.07
C SER A 219 16.14 21.06 0.43
N ILE A 220 15.85 20.08 -0.42
CA ILE A 220 15.05 18.90 -0.05
C ILE A 220 15.97 17.69 0.02
N ALA A 221 15.97 17.01 1.16
CA ALA A 221 16.69 15.74 1.35
C ALA A 221 15.70 14.57 1.42
N ARG A 222 16.07 13.44 0.82
CA ARG A 222 15.35 12.16 0.87
C ARG A 222 16.30 11.05 1.25
N TYR A 223 15.84 10.15 2.11
CA TYR A 223 16.63 9.07 2.67
C TYR A 223 16.09 7.71 2.26
N SER A 224 16.99 6.76 2.02
CA SER A 224 16.67 5.34 1.82
C SER A 224 17.66 4.50 2.63
N THR A 225 17.14 3.54 3.39
CA THR A 225 17.97 2.57 4.13
C THR A 225 18.00 1.26 3.39
N MET A 226 19.15 0.62 3.36
CA MET A 226 19.35 -0.59 2.56
C MET A 226 20.32 -1.57 3.21
N GLN A 227 20.09 -2.87 3.04
CA GLN A 227 20.96 -3.92 3.55
C GLN A 227 21.88 -4.43 2.44
N ILE A 228 23.18 -4.28 2.61
CA ILE A 228 24.14 -4.85 1.66
C ILE A 228 24.41 -6.31 2.01
N ILE A 229 24.46 -7.18 1.00
CA ILE A 229 24.82 -8.58 1.12
C ILE A 229 26.10 -8.84 0.33
N SER A 230 27.15 -9.30 1.03
CA SER A 230 28.44 -9.58 0.41
C SER A 230 28.41 -10.83 -0.48
N LYS A 231 28.64 -10.67 -1.80
CA LYS A 231 28.82 -11.81 -2.73
C LYS A 231 30.06 -12.65 -2.40
N ASN A 232 31.07 -12.07 -1.76
CA ASN A 232 32.34 -12.74 -1.46
C ASN A 232 32.36 -13.47 -0.11
N ALA A 233 31.29 -13.41 0.68
CA ALA A 233 31.19 -14.18 1.93
C ALA A 233 31.23 -15.71 1.70
N HIS A 234 31.11 -16.16 0.44
CA HIS A 234 30.99 -17.57 0.07
C HIS A 234 32.30 -18.35 -0.06
N LYS A 235 33.49 -17.73 -0.01
CA LYS A 235 34.73 -18.52 -0.21
C LYS A 235 35.28 -19.21 1.04
N GLU A 236 34.92 -18.79 2.26
CA GLU A 236 35.51 -19.38 3.48
C GLU A 236 34.52 -19.75 4.59
N SER A 237 33.27 -19.26 4.56
CA SER A 237 32.29 -19.67 5.57
C SER A 237 31.62 -20.99 5.18
N LEU A 238 31.72 -22.00 6.05
CA LEU A 238 30.95 -23.25 5.96
C LEU A 238 29.43 -23.03 6.11
N TYR A 239 29.01 -21.84 6.53
CA TYR A 239 27.63 -21.49 6.83
C TYR A 239 27.18 -20.26 6.03
N LYS A 240 25.94 -20.30 5.51
CA LYS A 240 25.25 -19.11 4.97
C LYS A 240 24.53 -18.44 6.12
N THR A 241 24.78 -17.16 6.37
CA THR A 241 24.11 -16.45 7.46
C THR A 241 22.82 -15.80 6.97
N LEU A 242 21.66 -16.19 7.53
CA LEU A 242 20.42 -15.44 7.31
C LEU A 242 20.37 -14.23 8.25
N PRO A 243 20.08 -13.01 7.76
CA PRO A 243 19.86 -11.89 8.65
C PRO A 243 18.59 -12.13 9.48
N ALA A 244 18.70 -11.88 10.77
CA ALA A 244 17.66 -12.08 11.75
C ALA A 244 17.55 -10.83 12.64
N THR A 245 16.32 -10.53 13.02
CA THR A 245 15.98 -9.48 13.96
C THR A 245 15.34 -10.14 15.17
N PHE A 246 15.88 -9.84 16.35
CA PHE A 246 15.23 -10.14 17.62
C PHE A 246 14.68 -8.83 18.18
N GLU A 247 13.40 -8.81 18.52
CA GLU A 247 12.69 -7.70 19.12
C GLU A 247 12.14 -8.14 20.47
N SER A 248 12.53 -7.48 21.55
CA SER A 248 11.92 -7.67 22.86
C SER A 248 11.06 -6.46 23.21
N LYS A 249 9.79 -6.69 23.52
CA LYS A 249 8.85 -5.69 24.02
C LYS A 249 8.51 -5.96 25.48
N PHE A 250 8.91 -5.09 26.37
CA PHE A 250 8.59 -5.14 27.79
C PHE A 250 7.41 -4.22 28.06
N HIS A 251 6.34 -4.69 28.66
CA HIS A 251 5.15 -3.91 29.06
C HIS A 251 5.02 -3.90 30.59
N GLU A 252 4.49 -2.80 31.15
CA GLU A 252 4.11 -2.66 32.57
C GLU A 252 5.23 -3.10 33.54
N ILE A 253 6.15 -2.17 33.83
CA ILE A 253 7.14 -2.36 34.90
C ILE A 253 6.47 -1.93 36.21
N GLU A 254 5.67 -2.80 36.82
CA GLU A 254 5.14 -2.59 38.17
C GLU A 254 6.19 -2.95 39.23
N GLU A 255 6.20 -2.25 40.38
CA GLU A 255 7.13 -2.54 41.47
C GLU A 255 6.93 -3.96 42.00
N GLY A 256 7.90 -4.85 41.74
CA GLY A 256 7.97 -6.19 42.31
C GLY A 256 7.52 -7.36 41.40
N LEU A 257 7.04 -7.08 40.19
CA LEU A 257 6.67 -8.12 39.20
C LEU A 257 7.59 -8.05 37.96
N PHE A 258 7.89 -9.20 37.36
CA PHE A 258 8.62 -9.23 36.09
C PHE A 258 7.79 -8.53 35.01
N PRO A 259 8.38 -7.63 34.20
CA PRO A 259 7.64 -6.93 33.16
C PRO A 259 7.07 -7.92 32.16
N LYS A 260 5.83 -7.68 31.72
CA LYS A 260 5.15 -8.48 30.70
C LYS A 260 5.96 -8.40 29.42
N THR A 261 6.70 -9.46 29.14
CA THR A 261 7.67 -9.46 28.04
C THR A 261 7.10 -10.23 26.86
N ARG A 262 7.11 -9.62 25.67
CA ARG A 262 6.78 -10.27 24.40
C ARG A 262 8.02 -10.28 23.53
N LEU A 263 8.42 -11.47 23.12
CA LEU A 263 9.54 -11.67 22.21
C LEU A 263 9.01 -11.81 20.80
N LYS A 264 9.66 -11.15 19.84
CA LYS A 264 9.46 -11.31 18.42
C LYS A 264 10.81 -11.63 17.78
N PHE A 265 10.80 -12.57 16.88
CA PHE A 265 11.93 -12.98 16.08
C PHE A 265 11.48 -12.99 14.62
N SER A 266 12.30 -12.46 13.74
CA SER A 266 12.06 -12.55 12.30
C SER A 266 13.36 -12.67 11.55
N SER A 267 13.46 -13.60 10.61
CA SER A 267 14.62 -13.77 9.75
C SER A 267 14.15 -14.04 8.34
N SER A 268 14.82 -13.46 7.35
CA SER A 268 14.48 -13.71 5.96
C SER A 268 15.74 -13.74 5.12
N GLY A 269 15.75 -14.54 4.05
CA GLY A 269 16.90 -14.61 3.15
C GLY A 269 16.77 -15.74 2.15
N SER A 270 17.71 -15.82 1.21
CA SER A 270 17.74 -16.95 0.28
C SER A 270 18.42 -18.14 0.92
N LEU A 271 17.89 -19.35 0.78
CA LEU A 271 18.59 -20.61 1.12
C LEU A 271 19.61 -20.94 0.03
N ASN A 272 19.21 -20.88 -1.23
CA ASN A 272 20.06 -21.05 -2.41
C ASN A 272 19.70 -20.00 -3.49
N GLU A 273 19.94 -20.28 -4.78
CA GLU A 273 19.62 -19.37 -5.89
C GLU A 273 18.15 -19.44 -6.35
N HIS A 274 17.42 -20.46 -5.91
CA HIS A 274 16.03 -20.74 -6.29
C HIS A 274 15.06 -20.61 -5.11
N ILE A 275 15.51 -20.85 -3.88
CA ILE A 275 14.66 -20.93 -2.69
C ILE A 275 14.95 -19.79 -1.73
N ASP A 276 13.93 -19.01 -1.41
CA ASP A 276 13.86 -18.04 -0.32
C ASP A 276 13.17 -18.62 0.92
N ILE A 277 13.56 -18.14 2.10
CA ILE A 277 13.00 -18.51 3.40
C ILE A 277 12.64 -17.27 4.19
N ASP A 278 11.44 -17.30 4.77
CA ASP A 278 10.97 -16.34 5.77
C ASP A 278 10.64 -17.09 7.06
N LEU A 279 11.16 -16.57 8.16
CA LEU A 279 10.96 -17.07 9.51
C LEU A 279 10.38 -15.94 10.35
N PHE A 280 9.32 -16.24 11.08
CA PHE A 280 8.70 -15.33 12.01
C PHE A 280 8.25 -16.11 13.24
N ALA A 281 8.54 -15.57 14.42
CA ALA A 281 8.02 -16.09 15.67
C ALA A 281 7.70 -14.91 16.59
N LYS A 282 6.60 -15.00 17.33
CA LYS A 282 6.15 -13.98 18.26
C LYS A 282 5.48 -14.69 19.42
N GLY A 283 6.10 -14.59 20.59
CA GLY A 283 5.60 -15.21 21.81
C GLY A 283 4.42 -14.46 22.43
N THR A 284 3.82 -15.10 23.43
CA THR A 284 2.87 -14.44 24.36
C THR A 284 3.60 -13.47 25.29
N TYR A 285 2.82 -12.74 26.08
CA TYR A 285 3.37 -12.02 27.23
C TYR A 285 3.75 -13.01 28.35
N PHE A 286 5.03 -13.08 28.70
CA PHE A 286 5.47 -13.78 29.92
C PHE A 286 4.89 -13.06 31.16
N GLY A 287 4.32 -13.81 32.12
CA GLY A 287 3.81 -13.26 33.38
C GLY A 287 2.37 -12.71 33.34
N ALA A 288 1.63 -12.94 32.26
CA ALA A 288 0.29 -12.40 32.08
C ALA A 288 -0.78 -13.50 32.26
N GLU A 289 -0.91 -14.04 33.47
CA GLU A 289 -1.89 -15.11 33.77
C GLU A 289 -3.34 -14.62 33.53
N GLU A 290 -3.62 -13.32 33.67
CA GLU A 290 -4.98 -12.74 33.62
C GLU A 290 -5.25 -11.74 32.47
N SER A 291 -4.27 -11.44 31.61
CA SER A 291 -4.52 -10.49 30.52
C SER A 291 -5.32 -11.14 29.38
N GLY A 292 -6.41 -10.48 28.95
CA GLY A 292 -7.38 -11.00 27.98
C GLY A 292 -6.80 -11.58 26.68
N LEU A 293 -7.63 -12.34 25.96
CA LEU A 293 -7.33 -13.23 24.82
C LEU A 293 -6.24 -12.77 23.84
N ALA A 294 -6.16 -11.49 23.50
CA ALA A 294 -5.12 -10.93 22.61
C ALA A 294 -3.67 -11.05 23.15
N ALA A 295 -3.51 -11.28 24.45
CA ALA A 295 -2.23 -11.44 25.12
C ALA A 295 -1.65 -12.87 25.05
N ARG A 296 -2.50 -13.87 24.79
CA ARG A 296 -2.14 -15.30 24.79
C ARG A 296 -1.79 -15.87 23.41
N LYS A 297 -1.82 -15.07 22.34
CA LYS A 297 -1.52 -15.55 20.99
C LYS A 297 -0.01 -15.69 20.76
N GLN A 298 0.42 -16.93 20.49
CA GLN A 298 1.72 -17.22 19.91
C GLN A 298 1.55 -17.27 18.40
N GLU A 299 2.44 -16.59 17.66
CA GLU A 299 2.48 -16.68 16.21
C GLU A 299 3.83 -17.27 15.81
N PHE A 300 3.84 -18.31 14.99
CA PHE A 300 5.02 -18.86 14.34
C PHE A 300 4.72 -18.97 12.85
N LEU A 301 5.63 -18.61 11.98
CA LEU A 301 5.49 -18.77 10.54
C LEU A 301 6.85 -19.08 9.94
N LEU A 302 6.91 -20.15 9.18
CA LEU A 302 8.00 -20.52 8.29
C LEU A 302 7.43 -20.53 6.89
N GLU A 303 7.91 -19.67 5.98
CA GLU A 303 7.58 -19.72 4.56
C GLU A 303 8.82 -20.04 3.74
N LEU A 304 8.63 -20.85 2.71
CA LEU A 304 9.61 -21.20 1.71
C LEU A 304 9.03 -20.83 0.35
N HIS A 305 9.76 -20.04 -0.42
CA HIS A 305 9.36 -19.58 -1.76
C HIS A 305 10.38 -20.09 -2.78
N ASP A 306 9.91 -20.72 -3.85
CA ASP A 306 10.74 -21.16 -4.97
C ASP A 306 10.56 -20.22 -6.18
N ASP A 307 11.60 -20.06 -7.01
CA ASP A 307 11.58 -19.21 -8.20
C ASP A 307 10.60 -19.70 -9.28
N ARG A 308 10.16 -20.95 -9.17
CA ARG A 308 9.08 -21.56 -9.97
C ARG A 308 7.67 -21.18 -9.49
N GLY A 309 7.54 -20.38 -8.43
CA GLY A 309 6.26 -19.95 -7.86
C GLY A 309 5.61 -20.97 -6.91
N TRP A 310 6.38 -21.94 -6.41
CA TRP A 310 5.92 -22.81 -5.32
C TRP A 310 6.17 -22.14 -3.98
N GLU A 311 5.20 -22.29 -3.09
CA GLU A 311 5.25 -21.75 -1.75
C GLU A 311 4.83 -22.81 -0.75
N THR A 312 5.60 -22.95 0.32
CA THR A 312 5.28 -23.82 1.46
C THR A 312 5.35 -23.00 2.73
N SER A 313 4.25 -22.96 3.47
CA SER A 313 4.17 -22.24 4.73
C SER A 313 3.76 -23.18 5.87
N VAL A 314 4.40 -23.06 7.03
CA VAL A 314 4.11 -23.84 8.24
C VAL A 314 3.98 -22.87 9.42
N GLY A 315 2.96 -23.06 10.25
CA GLY A 315 2.60 -22.15 11.32
C GLY A 315 1.34 -21.33 11.00
N ASN A 316 1.26 -20.10 11.52
CA ASN A 316 0.21 -19.12 11.28
C ASN A 316 0.22 -18.64 9.84
N THR A 317 -0.48 -19.39 8.99
CA THR A 317 -0.61 -19.13 7.57
C THR A 317 -2.07 -18.89 7.20
N TYR A 318 -2.30 -18.45 5.97
CA TYR A 318 -3.63 -18.13 5.46
C TYR A 318 -3.80 -18.67 4.03
N ALA A 319 -4.99 -19.17 3.71
CA ALA A 319 -5.35 -19.64 2.40
C ALA A 319 -6.64 -18.94 1.96
N LEU A 320 -6.57 -18.21 0.85
CA LEU A 320 -7.69 -17.47 0.31
C LEU A 320 -8.45 -18.37 -0.65
N PHE A 321 -9.75 -18.50 -0.47
CA PHE A 321 -10.59 -19.32 -1.35
C PHE A 321 -11.57 -18.42 -2.13
N SER A 322 -12.55 -19.03 -2.79
CA SER A 322 -13.54 -18.34 -3.64
C SER A 322 -14.55 -17.50 -2.85
N ARG A 323 -15.63 -17.06 -3.52
CA ARG A 323 -16.66 -16.21 -2.91
C ARG A 323 -17.58 -17.01 -1.99
N LEU A 324 -17.82 -18.29 -2.27
CA LEU A 324 -18.64 -19.17 -1.43
C LEU A 324 -17.84 -19.86 -0.32
N ALA A 325 -16.55 -20.14 -0.53
CA ALA A 325 -15.71 -20.82 0.44
C ALA A 325 -15.11 -19.85 1.47
N ASP A 326 -14.87 -20.33 2.68
CA ASP A 326 -14.26 -19.53 3.74
C ASP A 326 -12.74 -19.39 3.51
N ASP A 327 -12.18 -18.24 3.86
CA ASP A 327 -10.73 -18.13 3.93
C ASP A 327 -10.24 -18.86 5.18
N LEU A 328 -9.22 -19.69 5.04
CA LEU A 328 -8.69 -20.46 6.17
C LEU A 328 -7.47 -19.74 6.73
N TYR A 329 -7.53 -19.35 8.00
CA TYR A 329 -6.40 -18.76 8.72
C TYR A 329 -6.16 -19.52 10.01
N GLY A 330 -4.90 -19.91 10.24
CA GLY A 330 -4.56 -20.56 11.50
C GLY A 330 -3.19 -21.22 11.50
N ASN A 331 -2.91 -21.96 12.55
CA ASN A 331 -1.65 -22.68 12.72
C ASN A 331 -1.72 -24.02 11.98
N GLY A 332 -1.05 -24.12 10.84
CA GLY A 332 -1.13 -25.27 9.95
C GLY A 332 -0.01 -25.34 8.94
N ILE A 333 -0.28 -26.06 7.85
CA ILE A 333 0.58 -26.18 6.68
C ILE A 333 -0.24 -25.71 5.49
N ARG A 334 0.31 -24.78 4.71
CA ARG A 334 -0.18 -24.42 3.37
C ARG A 334 0.88 -24.73 2.33
N LEU A 335 0.44 -25.33 1.24
CA LEU A 335 1.21 -25.56 0.02
C LEU A 335 0.49 -24.84 -1.10
N SER A 336 1.16 -23.95 -1.82
CA SER A 336 0.62 -23.33 -3.02
C SER A 336 1.65 -23.38 -4.14
N GLY A 337 1.19 -23.32 -5.38
CA GLY A 337 2.10 -23.37 -6.52
C GLY A 337 1.38 -23.16 -7.83
N ALA A 338 2.11 -22.57 -8.78
CA ALA A 338 1.67 -22.46 -10.17
C ALA A 338 2.58 -23.30 -11.07
N TYR A 339 1.98 -24.07 -11.99
CA TYR A 339 2.68 -24.74 -13.07
C TYR A 339 1.94 -24.50 -14.38
N ASN A 340 2.57 -23.72 -15.27
CA ASN A 340 1.96 -23.21 -16.50
C ASN A 340 0.66 -22.45 -16.20
N SER A 341 -0.47 -22.94 -16.68
CA SER A 341 -1.80 -22.38 -16.48
C SER A 341 -2.54 -22.96 -15.28
N LEU A 342 -1.94 -23.89 -14.53
CA LEU A 342 -2.58 -24.50 -13.36
C LEU A 342 -2.00 -23.89 -12.08
N TYR A 343 -2.85 -23.32 -11.25
CA TYR A 343 -2.56 -22.94 -9.88
C TYR A 343 -3.24 -23.94 -8.93
N SER A 344 -2.57 -24.30 -7.86
CA SER A 344 -3.13 -25.15 -6.82
C SER A 344 -2.73 -24.63 -5.45
N GLN A 345 -3.65 -24.71 -4.50
CA GLN A 345 -3.35 -24.48 -3.09
C GLN A 345 -3.99 -25.57 -2.22
N ALA A 346 -3.33 -25.93 -1.13
CA ALA A 346 -3.86 -26.80 -0.10
C ALA A 346 -3.52 -26.23 1.27
N PHE A 347 -4.44 -26.35 2.22
CA PHE A 347 -4.31 -25.91 3.60
C PHE A 347 -4.78 -27.02 4.54
N TYR A 348 -4.02 -27.26 5.61
CA TYR A 348 -4.42 -28.11 6.73
C TYR A 348 -3.90 -27.50 8.02
N GLY A 349 -4.77 -27.16 8.96
CA GLY A 349 -4.33 -26.50 10.18
C GLY A 349 -5.41 -26.43 11.24
N LYS A 350 -5.05 -25.85 12.39
CA LYS A 350 -5.98 -25.46 13.44
C LYS A 350 -6.45 -24.02 13.18
N HIS A 351 -7.75 -23.81 13.05
CA HIS A 351 -8.32 -22.48 12.82
C HIS A 351 -8.16 -21.60 14.08
N GLU A 352 -7.89 -20.31 13.91
CA GLU A 352 -7.59 -19.41 15.05
C GLU A 352 -8.62 -18.29 15.26
N PHE A 353 -9.70 -18.20 14.48
CA PHE A 353 -10.66 -17.10 14.60
C PHE A 353 -11.70 -17.28 15.71
N PHE A 354 -12.05 -18.52 16.08
CA PHE A 354 -13.04 -18.79 17.12
C PHE A 354 -12.34 -18.94 18.48
N ASN A 355 -12.37 -17.85 19.23
CA ASN A 355 -11.68 -17.68 20.51
C ASN A 355 -12.58 -18.00 21.71
N GLU A 356 -13.65 -18.77 21.49
CA GLU A 356 -14.37 -19.42 22.58
C GLU A 356 -13.48 -20.56 23.07
N GLU A 357 -13.14 -20.58 24.37
CA GLU A 357 -12.05 -21.36 24.98
C GLU A 357 -12.10 -22.89 24.76
N ASN A 358 -13.06 -23.38 23.99
CA ASN A 358 -13.48 -24.77 23.90
C ASN A 358 -13.75 -25.29 22.47
N ILE A 359 -13.51 -24.50 21.41
CA ILE A 359 -13.71 -24.97 20.03
C ILE A 359 -12.34 -25.25 19.40
N GLU A 360 -12.03 -26.52 19.19
CA GLU A 360 -10.90 -26.91 18.33
C GLU A 360 -11.41 -27.20 16.93
N GLU A 361 -11.00 -26.38 15.96
CA GLU A 361 -11.33 -26.59 14.56
C GLU A 361 -10.08 -27.01 13.80
N TYR A 362 -10.18 -28.07 13.00
CA TYR A 362 -9.10 -28.56 12.15
C TYR A 362 -9.48 -28.47 10.66
N PRO A 363 -9.60 -27.25 10.12
CA PRO A 363 -9.92 -27.05 8.72
C PRO A 363 -8.92 -27.68 7.76
N PHE A 364 -9.46 -28.36 6.76
CA PHE A 364 -8.75 -28.77 5.56
C PHE A 364 -9.37 -28.08 4.35
N GLY A 365 -8.56 -27.58 3.42
CA GLY A 365 -9.04 -26.98 2.19
C GLY A 365 -8.09 -27.20 1.02
N VAL A 366 -8.63 -27.44 -0.17
CA VAL A 366 -7.88 -27.55 -1.43
C VAL A 366 -8.56 -26.71 -2.49
N ASP A 367 -7.78 -25.94 -3.24
CA ASP A 367 -8.20 -25.15 -4.40
C ASP A 367 -7.36 -25.55 -5.62
N LEU A 368 -8.02 -25.76 -6.74
CA LEU A 368 -7.40 -26.04 -8.04
C LEU A 368 -7.97 -25.05 -9.04
N VAL A 369 -7.11 -24.18 -9.59
CA VAL A 369 -7.50 -23.13 -10.53
C VAL A 369 -6.75 -23.30 -11.84
N TRP A 370 -7.49 -23.43 -12.93
CA TRP A 370 -6.95 -23.54 -14.29
C TRP A 370 -7.27 -22.31 -15.13
N GLN A 371 -6.23 -21.63 -15.60
CA GLN A 371 -6.29 -20.53 -16.55
C GLN A 371 -6.38 -21.05 -17.99
N TYR A 372 -7.60 -21.31 -18.47
CA TYR A 372 -7.83 -21.83 -19.83
C TYR A 372 -7.65 -20.76 -20.93
N SER A 373 -7.61 -19.48 -20.57
CA SER A 373 -7.26 -18.39 -21.49
C SER A 373 -6.57 -17.23 -20.76
N LYS A 374 -5.97 -16.28 -21.48
CA LYS A 374 -5.35 -15.07 -20.87
C LYS A 374 -6.33 -14.27 -19.98
N LYS A 375 -7.62 -14.42 -20.22
CA LYS A 375 -8.72 -13.63 -19.65
C LYS A 375 -9.78 -14.51 -18.97
N GLY A 376 -9.47 -15.80 -18.73
CA GLY A 376 -10.46 -16.73 -18.20
C GLY A 376 -9.81 -17.81 -17.35
N THR A 377 -10.39 -18.03 -16.18
CA THR A 377 -10.02 -19.08 -15.23
C THR A 377 -11.25 -19.88 -14.82
N MET A 378 -11.04 -21.14 -14.49
CA MET A 378 -12.05 -21.97 -13.84
C MET A 378 -11.37 -22.73 -12.72
N GLY A 379 -12.10 -23.02 -11.65
CA GLY A 379 -11.52 -23.74 -10.54
C GLY A 379 -12.51 -24.56 -9.76
N SER A 380 -11.99 -25.43 -8.91
CA SER A 380 -12.76 -26.26 -7.99
C SER A 380 -12.14 -26.20 -6.61
N ILE A 381 -12.99 -26.07 -5.61
CA ILE A 381 -12.60 -25.98 -4.21
C ILE A 381 -13.26 -27.12 -3.44
N TYR A 382 -12.52 -27.68 -2.49
CA TYR A 382 -13.04 -28.58 -1.48
C TYR A 382 -12.57 -28.13 -0.10
N GLN A 383 -13.48 -28.00 0.86
CA GLN A 383 -13.19 -27.69 2.25
C GLN A 383 -13.87 -28.68 3.17
N ASN A 384 -13.18 -29.04 4.25
CA ASN A 384 -13.71 -29.86 5.34
C ASN A 384 -13.52 -29.11 6.67
N LEU A 385 -14.65 -28.59 7.16
CA LEU A 385 -14.94 -27.91 8.41
C LEU A 385 -15.17 -28.87 9.59
N ARG A 386 -14.18 -29.29 10.39
CA ARG A 386 -14.49 -30.05 11.62
C ARG A 386 -14.48 -29.14 12.83
N GLN A 387 -15.65 -28.94 13.46
CA GLN A 387 -15.81 -28.22 14.72
C GLN A 387 -16.16 -29.19 15.86
N ASP A 388 -15.26 -29.30 16.84
CA ASP A 388 -15.50 -30.04 18.07
C ASP A 388 -15.92 -29.05 19.18
N PHE A 389 -17.23 -28.92 19.45
CA PHE A 389 -17.74 -28.08 20.54
C PHE A 389 -17.55 -28.79 21.89
N GLN A 390 -16.55 -28.39 22.68
CA GLN A 390 -16.52 -28.77 24.10
C GLN A 390 -17.49 -27.86 24.86
N SER A 391 -18.77 -28.22 24.96
CA SER A 391 -19.67 -27.49 25.86
C SER A 391 -19.04 -27.43 27.26
N THR A 392 -18.96 -26.26 27.87
CA THR A 392 -18.69 -26.14 29.30
C THR A 392 -19.62 -27.12 30.04
N PRO A 393 -19.13 -27.85 31.05
CA PRO A 393 -19.79 -29.04 31.59
C PRO A 393 -21.09 -28.67 32.31
N LEU A 394 -22.16 -28.45 31.56
CA LEU A 394 -23.51 -28.71 32.03
C LEU A 394 -23.66 -30.24 31.98
N PRO A 395 -23.96 -30.92 33.09
CA PRO A 395 -23.85 -32.38 33.23
C PRO A 395 -24.88 -33.21 32.43
N SER A 396 -25.40 -32.71 31.31
CA SER A 396 -26.36 -33.45 30.46
C SER A 396 -26.36 -33.13 28.96
N SER A 397 -25.54 -32.20 28.45
CA SER A 397 -25.43 -31.99 27.00
C SER A 397 -24.29 -32.82 26.42
N THR A 398 -24.62 -33.77 25.54
CA THR A 398 -23.63 -34.40 24.66
C THR A 398 -22.98 -33.34 23.78
N PRO A 399 -21.64 -33.35 23.58
CA PRO A 399 -20.98 -32.43 22.68
C PRO A 399 -21.58 -32.56 21.28
N ILE A 400 -22.00 -31.44 20.70
CA ILE A 400 -22.48 -31.37 19.33
C ILE A 400 -21.22 -31.37 18.45
N LEU A 401 -20.97 -32.45 17.74
CA LEU A 401 -19.93 -32.51 16.71
C LEU A 401 -20.55 -31.98 15.42
N GLU A 402 -19.99 -30.89 14.89
CA GLU A 402 -20.37 -30.39 13.57
C GLU A 402 -19.24 -30.66 12.58
N ASN A 403 -19.55 -31.47 11.57
CA ASN A 403 -18.66 -31.71 10.43
C ASN A 403 -19.28 -31.15 9.18
N TRP A 404 -18.57 -30.26 8.52
CA TRP A 404 -18.98 -29.60 7.29
C TRP A 404 -18.07 -30.02 6.15
N GLU A 405 -18.66 -30.37 5.03
CA GLU A 405 -17.96 -30.61 3.76
C GLU A 405 -18.52 -29.61 2.75
N LEU A 406 -17.66 -28.84 2.09
CA LEU A 406 -18.03 -27.88 1.05
C LEU A 406 -17.26 -28.24 -0.22
N ALA A 407 -17.96 -28.34 -1.34
CA ALA A 407 -17.36 -28.40 -2.67
C ALA A 407 -17.95 -27.30 -3.54
N SER A 408 -17.10 -26.53 -4.20
CA SER A 408 -17.57 -25.51 -5.15
C SER A 408 -16.81 -25.54 -6.46
N PHE A 409 -17.44 -25.02 -7.51
CA PHE A 409 -16.87 -24.85 -8.83
C PHE A 409 -17.15 -23.43 -9.29
N PHE A 410 -16.13 -22.76 -9.81
CA PHE A 410 -16.25 -21.38 -10.30
C PHE A 410 -15.66 -21.20 -11.70
N ILE A 411 -16.16 -20.17 -12.38
CA ILE A 411 -15.63 -19.65 -13.64
C ILE A 411 -15.53 -18.14 -13.50
N ASP A 412 -14.38 -17.60 -13.91
CA ASP A 412 -14.13 -16.17 -14.09
C ASP A 412 -13.74 -15.94 -15.55
N GLN A 413 -14.39 -15.01 -16.24
CA GLN A 413 -14.19 -14.75 -17.65
C GLN A 413 -14.37 -13.27 -17.99
N GLU A 414 -13.33 -12.66 -18.54
CA GLU A 414 -13.40 -11.35 -19.19
C GLU A 414 -13.73 -11.51 -20.68
N ILE A 415 -14.83 -10.92 -21.12
CA ILE A 415 -15.30 -10.89 -22.50
C ILE A 415 -15.01 -9.51 -23.09
N GLY A 416 -13.96 -9.43 -23.91
CA GLY A 416 -13.48 -8.16 -24.45
C GLY A 416 -12.79 -7.33 -23.36
N ASP A 417 -12.83 -6.00 -23.48
CA ASP A 417 -12.22 -5.07 -22.50
C ASP A 417 -13.24 -4.42 -21.56
N TYR A 418 -14.51 -4.81 -21.68
CA TYR A 418 -15.61 -4.13 -21.01
C TYR A 418 -16.40 -5.03 -20.07
N LEU A 419 -16.52 -6.33 -20.34
CA LEU A 419 -17.37 -7.23 -19.56
C LEU A 419 -16.52 -8.26 -18.82
N ALA A 420 -16.72 -8.42 -17.52
CA ALA A 420 -16.23 -9.52 -16.71
C ALA A 420 -17.40 -10.26 -16.08
N LEU A 421 -17.36 -11.58 -16.10
CA LEU A 421 -18.38 -12.46 -15.54
C LEU A 421 -17.71 -13.43 -14.58
N TYR A 422 -18.22 -13.49 -13.36
CA TYR A 422 -17.84 -14.48 -12.37
C TYR A 422 -19.08 -15.28 -11.95
N GLY A 423 -18.94 -16.59 -11.87
CA GLY A 423 -20.00 -17.47 -11.41
C GLY A 423 -19.44 -18.63 -10.62
N GLU A 424 -20.05 -18.90 -9.47
CA GLU A 424 -19.69 -19.98 -8.57
C GLU A 424 -20.93 -20.74 -8.11
N LEU A 425 -20.84 -22.07 -8.08
CA LEU A 425 -21.85 -22.97 -7.53
C LEU A 425 -21.19 -23.81 -6.43
N GLY A 426 -21.80 -23.87 -5.26
CA GLY A 426 -21.35 -24.63 -4.11
C GLY A 426 -22.40 -25.63 -3.64
N TYR A 427 -21.94 -26.78 -3.18
CA TYR A 427 -22.71 -27.76 -2.44
C TYR A 427 -21.99 -28.02 -1.13
N SER A 428 -22.75 -28.00 -0.03
CA SER A 428 -22.22 -28.37 1.27
C SER A 428 -23.06 -29.42 1.96
N ARG A 429 -22.42 -30.13 2.87
CA ARG A 429 -23.00 -31.18 3.69
C ARG A 429 -22.59 -30.97 5.13
N THR A 430 -23.59 -30.80 5.99
CA THR A 430 -23.41 -30.51 7.41
C THR A 430 -23.95 -31.67 8.23
N LYS A 431 -23.11 -32.28 9.08
CA LYS A 431 -23.53 -33.32 10.03
C LYS A 431 -23.62 -32.71 11.43
N ARG A 432 -24.83 -32.64 11.99
CA ARG A 432 -25.14 -32.14 13.34
C ARG A 432 -26.05 -33.14 14.05
N ASP A 433 -25.68 -33.59 15.25
CA ASP A 433 -26.49 -34.48 16.10
C ASP A 433 -27.08 -35.70 15.36
N SER A 434 -26.25 -36.43 14.61
CA SER A 434 -26.60 -37.58 13.75
C SER A 434 -27.46 -37.28 12.51
N ASN A 435 -27.96 -36.05 12.36
CA ASN A 435 -28.62 -35.61 11.14
C ASN A 435 -27.60 -35.07 10.13
N GLU A 436 -27.87 -35.31 8.86
CA GLU A 436 -27.08 -34.84 7.73
C GLU A 436 -27.94 -33.88 6.91
N TYR A 437 -27.46 -32.66 6.72
CA TYR A 437 -28.14 -31.60 5.99
C TYR A 437 -27.36 -31.31 4.72
N ASP A 438 -28.04 -31.40 3.58
CA ASP A 438 -27.53 -31.01 2.29
C ASP A 438 -27.96 -29.57 1.99
N ALA A 439 -27.00 -28.74 1.60
CA ALA A 439 -27.23 -27.34 1.30
C ALA A 439 -26.50 -26.94 0.01
N HIS A 440 -26.99 -25.90 -0.65
CA HIS A 440 -26.37 -25.35 -1.84
C HIS A 440 -26.26 -23.83 -1.75
N GLY A 441 -25.32 -23.29 -2.50
CA GLY A 441 -25.10 -21.86 -2.62
C GLY A 441 -24.65 -21.51 -4.02
N TYR A 442 -24.87 -20.27 -4.43
CA TYR A 442 -24.34 -19.73 -5.67
C TYR A 442 -23.99 -18.26 -5.53
N PHE A 443 -22.99 -17.84 -6.29
CA PHE A 443 -22.55 -16.45 -6.37
C PHE A 443 -22.34 -16.09 -7.84
N LEU A 444 -23.04 -15.08 -8.32
CA LEU A 444 -22.93 -14.57 -9.69
C LEU A 444 -22.59 -13.09 -9.64
N GLU A 445 -21.58 -12.68 -10.39
CA GLU A 445 -21.18 -11.29 -10.53
C GLU A 445 -20.96 -10.96 -12.01
N ALA A 446 -21.51 -9.84 -12.44
CA ALA A 446 -21.31 -9.30 -13.76
C ALA A 446 -20.86 -7.84 -13.65
N SER A 447 -19.72 -7.54 -14.24
CA SER A 447 -19.09 -6.23 -14.23
C SER A 447 -18.92 -5.71 -15.65
N PHE A 448 -19.48 -4.54 -15.96
CA PHE A 448 -19.51 -3.98 -17.31
C PHE A 448 -19.07 -2.51 -17.34
N HIS A 449 -18.03 -2.18 -18.10
CA HIS A 449 -17.33 -0.88 -18.07
C HIS A 449 -17.34 -0.13 -19.43
N PRO A 450 -18.49 0.17 -20.08
CA PRO A 450 -18.49 0.83 -21.37
C PRO A 450 -18.17 2.33 -21.26
N GLY A 451 -16.92 2.69 -21.51
CA GLY A 451 -16.46 4.07 -21.59
C GLY A 451 -16.48 4.78 -20.23
N LYS A 452 -17.50 5.62 -20.00
CA LYS A 452 -17.66 6.41 -18.76
C LYS A 452 -18.58 5.76 -17.73
N TRP A 453 -19.15 4.60 -18.05
CA TRP A 453 -20.07 3.89 -17.17
C TRP A 453 -19.38 2.67 -16.59
N THR A 454 -19.71 2.38 -15.34
CA THR A 454 -19.39 1.13 -14.65
C THR A 454 -20.68 0.55 -14.11
N PHE A 455 -21.02 -0.67 -14.51
CA PHE A 455 -22.15 -1.43 -13.99
C PHE A 455 -21.61 -2.64 -13.26
N LEU A 456 -22.10 -2.91 -12.06
CA LEU A 456 -21.82 -4.12 -11.30
C LEU A 456 -23.15 -4.69 -10.82
N SER A 457 -23.40 -5.95 -11.14
CA SER A 457 -24.54 -6.70 -10.65
C SER A 457 -24.03 -7.95 -9.95
N GLU A 458 -24.51 -8.19 -8.75
CA GLU A 458 -24.15 -9.33 -7.91
C GLU A 458 -25.44 -10.02 -7.45
N LEU A 459 -25.45 -11.34 -7.50
CA LEU A 459 -26.52 -12.18 -6.97
C LEU A 459 -25.87 -13.30 -6.15
N ARG A 460 -26.25 -13.41 -4.88
CA ARG A 460 -25.76 -14.44 -3.97
C ARG A 460 -26.91 -15.13 -3.27
N PHE A 461 -26.79 -16.43 -3.10
CA PHE A 461 -27.75 -17.27 -2.41
C PHE A 461 -27.01 -18.38 -1.68
N ALA A 462 -27.42 -18.68 -0.45
CA ALA A 462 -26.96 -19.82 0.32
C ALA A 462 -28.07 -20.28 1.25
N ASN A 463 -28.36 -21.58 1.28
CA ASN A 463 -29.30 -22.14 2.25
C ASN A 463 -28.86 -21.89 3.70
N THR A 464 -29.77 -22.05 4.64
CA THR A 464 -29.51 -21.89 6.07
C THR A 464 -28.41 -22.80 6.59
N GLU A 465 -28.33 -24.04 6.09
CA GLU A 465 -27.31 -25.02 6.48
C GLU A 465 -26.07 -25.02 5.56
N PHE A 466 -25.94 -24.01 4.68
CA PHE A 466 -24.78 -23.93 3.77
C PHE A 466 -23.52 -23.55 4.55
N ALA A 467 -22.51 -24.42 4.49
CA ALA A 467 -21.28 -24.29 5.27
C ALA A 467 -20.18 -23.58 4.48
N GLY A 468 -20.38 -22.29 4.21
CA GLY A 468 -19.42 -21.42 3.55
C GLY A 468 -19.50 -19.98 4.02
N ARG A 469 -18.77 -19.10 3.34
CA ARG A 469 -18.64 -17.67 3.67
C ARG A 469 -19.97 -16.93 3.72
N ILE A 470 -20.87 -17.28 2.80
CA ILE A 470 -22.25 -16.81 2.81
C ILE A 470 -23.11 -17.90 3.43
N HIS A 471 -23.88 -17.60 4.46
CA HIS A 471 -24.75 -18.56 5.13
C HIS A 471 -26.11 -17.92 5.32
N ASP A 472 -27.17 -18.70 5.08
CA ASP A 472 -28.54 -18.26 5.27
C ASP A 472 -28.86 -16.91 4.60
N GLU A 473 -28.44 -16.71 3.35
CA GLU A 473 -28.52 -15.40 2.71
C GLU A 473 -29.09 -15.50 1.28
N GLU A 474 -30.05 -14.64 0.93
CA GLU A 474 -30.47 -14.33 -0.44
C GLU A 474 -30.27 -12.83 -0.67
N ALA A 475 -29.24 -12.45 -1.43
CA ALA A 475 -28.98 -11.04 -1.70
C ALA A 475 -28.73 -10.76 -3.18
N TYR A 476 -29.16 -9.57 -3.61
CA TYR A 476 -28.81 -9.02 -4.90
C TYR A 476 -28.38 -7.57 -4.75
N ARG A 477 -27.31 -7.23 -5.45
CA ARG A 477 -26.70 -5.91 -5.42
C ARG A 477 -26.52 -5.39 -6.83
N PHE A 478 -26.85 -4.13 -7.01
CA PHE A 478 -26.73 -3.41 -8.26
C PHE A 478 -26.02 -2.09 -8.01
N TYR A 479 -24.97 -1.83 -8.77
CA TYR A 479 -24.16 -0.63 -8.66
C TYR A 479 -23.93 -0.06 -10.05
N VAL A 480 -24.20 1.23 -10.21
CA VAL A 480 -23.97 1.98 -11.44
C VAL A 480 -23.18 3.22 -11.08
N ASP A 481 -22.00 3.38 -11.65
CA ASP A 481 -21.24 4.62 -11.61
C ASP A 481 -21.18 5.24 -13.01
N TYR A 482 -21.31 6.57 -13.06
CA TYR A 482 -21.20 7.34 -14.28
C TYR A 482 -20.28 8.54 -14.08
N GLN A 483 -19.21 8.57 -14.88
CA GLN A 483 -18.29 9.68 -14.95
C GLN A 483 -18.82 10.78 -15.89
N LEU A 484 -19.69 11.65 -15.37
CA LEU A 484 -20.21 12.84 -16.08
C LEU A 484 -19.06 13.66 -16.68
N SER A 485 -18.02 13.91 -15.89
CA SER A 485 -16.76 14.56 -16.31
C SER A 485 -15.59 14.04 -15.49
N HIS A 486 -14.35 14.41 -15.82
CA HIS A 486 -13.16 14.09 -15.00
C HIS A 486 -13.29 14.52 -13.53
N ASN A 487 -14.20 15.45 -13.23
CA ASN A 487 -14.39 16.06 -11.92
C ASN A 487 -15.74 15.71 -11.28
N ILE A 488 -16.61 14.97 -11.96
CA ILE A 488 -17.95 14.66 -11.45
C ILE A 488 -18.25 13.21 -11.75
N HIS A 489 -18.41 12.43 -10.68
CA HIS A 489 -18.86 11.04 -10.71
C HIS A 489 -20.17 10.95 -9.96
N SER A 490 -21.12 10.18 -10.47
CA SER A 490 -22.37 9.90 -9.79
C SER A 490 -22.60 8.42 -9.78
N TRP A 491 -22.95 7.87 -8.62
CA TRP A 491 -23.29 6.46 -8.50
C TRP A 491 -24.65 6.23 -7.87
N LEU A 492 -25.26 5.15 -8.30
CA LEU A 492 -26.45 4.54 -7.74
C LEU A 492 -26.06 3.17 -7.22
N HIS A 493 -26.35 2.91 -5.96
CA HIS A 493 -26.14 1.62 -5.33
C HIS A 493 -27.47 1.14 -4.75
N TYR A 494 -27.79 -0.11 -5.02
CA TYR A 494 -28.97 -0.80 -4.50
C TYR A 494 -28.53 -2.17 -4.02
N GLU A 495 -28.88 -2.50 -2.78
CA GLU A 495 -28.64 -3.80 -2.19
C GLU A 495 -29.92 -4.25 -1.52
N HIS A 496 -30.28 -5.51 -1.73
CA HIS A 496 -31.39 -6.14 -1.05
C HIS A 496 -30.95 -7.51 -0.60
N GLU A 497 -31.14 -7.79 0.68
CA GLU A 497 -30.65 -8.94 1.41
C GLU A 497 -31.82 -9.53 2.22
N LYS A 498 -31.88 -10.84 2.28
CA LYS A 498 -32.81 -11.60 3.11
C LYS A 498 -32.03 -12.70 3.81
N ASP A 499 -32.28 -12.87 5.10
CA ASP A 499 -31.91 -14.11 5.78
C ASP A 499 -33.01 -15.19 5.60
N ASN A 500 -32.84 -16.34 6.25
CA ASN A 500 -33.78 -17.46 6.21
C ASN A 500 -34.17 -17.84 4.77
N SER A 501 -33.15 -18.08 3.95
CA SER A 501 -33.27 -18.15 2.49
C SER A 501 -34.09 -19.36 2.02
N ASP A 502 -34.09 -20.44 2.80
CA ASP A 502 -34.86 -21.67 2.57
C ASP A 502 -36.31 -21.60 3.12
N LYS A 503 -36.67 -20.50 3.79
CA LYS A 503 -37.96 -20.23 4.42
C LYS A 503 -38.29 -21.23 5.53
N ASN A 504 -37.31 -21.60 6.33
CA ASN A 504 -37.51 -22.39 7.53
C ASN A 504 -38.52 -21.68 8.47
N PRO A 505 -39.70 -22.26 8.74
CA PRO A 505 -40.73 -21.61 9.55
C PRO A 505 -40.33 -21.43 11.03
N SER A 506 -39.25 -22.06 11.50
CA SER A 506 -38.75 -21.90 12.87
C SER A 506 -37.78 -20.72 13.04
N LEU A 507 -37.27 -20.14 11.95
CA LEU A 507 -36.33 -19.03 12.01
C LEU A 507 -37.04 -17.72 11.66
N PRO A 508 -36.71 -16.61 12.34
CA PRO A 508 -37.18 -15.31 11.93
C PRO A 508 -36.65 -14.99 10.53
N ARG A 509 -37.38 -14.16 9.80
CA ARG A 509 -36.93 -13.67 8.50
C ARG A 509 -36.80 -12.16 8.55
N GLN A 510 -35.61 -11.64 8.36
CA GLN A 510 -35.30 -10.24 8.15
C GLN A 510 -35.02 -9.97 6.67
N THR A 511 -35.68 -8.95 6.13
CA THR A 511 -35.39 -8.39 4.81
C THR A 511 -34.82 -6.99 4.98
N ARG A 512 -33.66 -6.75 4.36
CA ARG A 512 -32.99 -5.45 4.32
C ARG A 512 -32.90 -4.96 2.88
N ALA A 513 -33.24 -3.71 2.65
CA ALA A 513 -33.10 -3.05 1.36
C ALA A 513 -32.44 -1.69 1.55
N GLN A 514 -31.29 -1.48 0.92
CA GLN A 514 -30.52 -0.25 0.96
C GLN A 514 -30.43 0.37 -0.44
N TYR A 515 -30.67 1.67 -0.51
CA TYR A 515 -30.59 2.47 -1.72
C TYR A 515 -29.71 3.68 -1.41
N GLU A 516 -28.69 3.89 -2.22
CA GLU A 516 -27.81 5.05 -2.13
C GLU A 516 -27.72 5.71 -3.50
N LEU A 517 -28.03 7.00 -3.55
CA LEU A 517 -27.75 7.85 -4.70
C LEU A 517 -26.74 8.90 -4.26
N ALA A 518 -25.59 8.93 -4.90
CA ALA A 518 -24.52 9.81 -4.50
C ALA A 518 -23.81 10.43 -5.70
N SER A 519 -23.17 11.56 -5.43
CA SER A 519 -22.35 12.27 -6.40
C SER A 519 -21.10 12.80 -5.72
N TYR A 520 -19.99 12.57 -6.37
CA TYR A 520 -18.65 12.99 -6.02
C TYR A 520 -18.23 14.11 -6.98
N PHE A 521 -17.81 15.23 -6.41
CA PHE A 521 -17.38 16.42 -7.12
C PHE A 521 -15.93 16.73 -6.74
N THR A 522 -15.00 16.54 -7.67
CA THR A 522 -13.64 17.11 -7.61
C THR A 522 -13.71 18.53 -8.14
N LEU A 523 -14.05 19.48 -7.28
CA LEU A 523 -13.87 20.90 -7.62
C LEU A 523 -12.36 21.13 -7.90
N GLN A 524 -12.03 21.99 -8.87
CA GLN A 524 -10.66 22.28 -9.37
C GLN A 524 -9.57 22.23 -8.28
N SER A 525 -8.30 21.98 -8.64
CA SER A 525 -7.15 21.63 -7.78
C SER A 525 -7.02 22.28 -6.39
N TYR A 526 -7.66 23.42 -6.11
CA TYR A 526 -7.67 24.13 -4.82
C TYR A 526 -8.90 23.89 -3.93
N TRP A 527 -9.97 23.29 -4.43
CA TRP A 527 -11.21 23.07 -3.67
C TRP A 527 -11.32 21.65 -3.08
N PRO A 528 -12.05 21.47 -1.96
CA PRO A 528 -12.39 20.15 -1.42
C PRO A 528 -13.07 19.27 -2.46
N THR A 529 -12.75 17.98 -2.40
CA THR A 529 -13.66 16.95 -2.86
C THR A 529 -14.94 17.04 -2.03
N LEU A 530 -16.07 17.22 -2.70
CA LEU A 530 -17.39 17.20 -2.10
C LEU A 530 -18.10 15.93 -2.53
N ILE A 531 -18.56 15.12 -1.60
CA ILE A 531 -19.46 14.00 -1.82
C ILE A 531 -20.79 14.35 -1.19
N VAL A 532 -21.86 14.28 -1.98
CA VAL A 532 -23.23 14.41 -1.49
C VAL A 532 -23.93 13.09 -1.78
N SER A 533 -24.48 12.45 -0.76
CA SER A 533 -25.11 11.13 -0.83
C SER A 533 -26.44 11.13 -0.10
N GLY A 534 -27.50 10.69 -0.77
CA GLY A 534 -28.79 10.39 -0.18
C GLY A 534 -28.89 8.88 0.01
N ASN A 535 -29.13 8.45 1.24
CA ASN A 535 -29.22 7.05 1.60
C ASN A 535 -30.61 6.76 2.17
N PHE A 536 -31.21 5.66 1.71
CA PHE A 536 -32.46 5.12 2.21
C PHE A 536 -32.23 3.65 2.55
N GLU A 537 -32.48 3.26 3.78
CA GLU A 537 -32.37 1.90 4.28
C GLU A 537 -33.72 1.49 4.87
N LYS A 538 -34.21 0.30 4.49
CA LYS A 538 -35.41 -0.31 5.03
C LYS A 538 -35.05 -1.69 5.57
N ILE A 539 -35.34 -1.93 6.84
CA ILE A 539 -35.17 -3.21 7.54
C ILE A 539 -36.57 -3.65 7.98
N TYR A 540 -36.95 -4.87 7.66
CA TYR A 540 -38.29 -5.37 7.94
C TYR A 540 -38.23 -6.86 8.33
N ASN A 541 -38.80 -7.20 9.49
CA ASN A 541 -38.89 -8.59 9.96
C ASN A 541 -40.27 -9.18 9.59
N ASP A 542 -40.26 -10.33 8.91
CA ASP A 542 -41.39 -11.10 8.39
C ASP A 542 -41.98 -12.10 9.41
N GLU A 543 -41.62 -11.97 10.68
CA GLU A 543 -42.13 -12.81 11.77
C GLU A 543 -43.65 -12.68 12.00
N VAL A 544 -44.27 -13.72 12.58
CA VAL A 544 -45.67 -13.71 13.05
C VAL A 544 -45.91 -12.55 14.03
N ILE A 545 -44.91 -12.24 14.86
CA ILE A 545 -44.88 -11.05 15.71
C ILE A 545 -43.83 -10.12 15.13
N LYS A 546 -44.26 -9.05 14.45
CA LYS A 546 -43.32 -8.07 13.91
C LYS A 546 -42.54 -7.42 15.05
N THR A 547 -41.26 -7.73 15.16
CA THR A 547 -40.34 -7.15 16.15
C THR A 547 -39.70 -5.85 15.64
N GLU A 548 -39.57 -5.69 14.33
CA GLU A 548 -38.90 -4.55 13.70
C GLU A 548 -39.46 -4.22 12.29
N ASP A 549 -39.79 -2.95 12.05
CA ASP A 549 -39.97 -2.35 10.71
C ASP A 549 -39.32 -0.98 10.76
N LYS A 550 -38.01 -0.94 10.50
CA LYS A 550 -37.20 0.28 10.57
C LYS A 550 -36.93 0.86 9.20
N ARG A 551 -37.11 2.17 9.07
CA ARG A 551 -36.75 2.92 7.87
C ARG A 551 -35.82 4.06 8.26
N LYS A 552 -34.61 4.05 7.71
CA LYS A 552 -33.63 5.10 7.91
C LYS A 552 -33.46 5.87 6.62
N LYS A 553 -33.62 7.19 6.69
CA LYS A 553 -33.39 8.10 5.57
C LYS A 553 -32.34 9.09 6.01
N TYR A 554 -31.22 9.20 5.32
CA TYR A 554 -30.22 10.18 5.67
C TYR A 554 -29.58 10.82 4.45
N LEU A 555 -29.43 12.15 4.53
CA LEU A 555 -28.55 12.92 3.68
C LEU A 555 -27.17 12.94 4.34
N GLN A 556 -26.13 12.62 3.58
CA GLN A 556 -24.75 12.71 4.01
C GLN A 556 -23.97 13.61 3.06
N VAL A 557 -23.28 14.59 3.64
CA VAL A 557 -22.36 15.48 2.95
C VAL A 557 -20.97 15.25 3.51
N LEU A 558 -20.02 14.92 2.65
CA LEU A 558 -18.63 14.69 2.99
C LEU A 558 -17.77 15.67 2.19
N LEU A 559 -16.98 16.47 2.89
CA LEU A 559 -15.97 17.37 2.36
C LEU A 559 -14.60 16.81 2.74
N ASN A 560 -13.77 16.50 1.76
CA ASN A 560 -12.41 16.04 1.98
C ASN A 560 -11.45 16.88 1.13
N LYS A 561 -10.42 17.45 1.74
CA LYS A 561 -9.42 18.23 1.02
C LYS A 561 -8.06 17.99 1.59
N SER A 562 -7.11 17.67 0.73
CA SER A 562 -5.70 17.74 1.05
C SER A 562 -5.09 18.97 0.39
N TRP A 563 -4.48 19.85 1.17
CA TRP A 563 -3.58 20.90 0.71
C TRP A 563 -2.30 20.75 1.51
N LEU A 564 -1.26 20.11 0.96
CA LEU A 564 0.02 19.92 1.67
C LEU A 564 0.44 21.23 2.36
N PRO A 565 0.71 21.21 3.68
CA PRO A 565 0.83 20.04 4.57
C PRO A 565 -0.47 19.49 5.15
N TYR A 566 -1.62 20.12 4.98
CA TYR A 566 -2.87 19.76 5.67
C TYR A 566 -3.78 18.82 4.89
N GLN A 567 -4.62 18.08 5.63
CA GLN A 567 -5.78 17.39 5.11
C GLN A 567 -6.99 17.67 6.02
N PHE A 568 -8.04 18.24 5.46
CA PHE A 568 -9.29 18.50 6.14
C PHE A 568 -10.36 17.51 5.69
N PHE A 569 -11.10 16.97 6.65
CA PHE A 569 -12.22 16.06 6.45
C PHE A 569 -13.39 16.56 7.29
N LEU A 570 -14.57 16.69 6.69
CA LEU A 570 -15.81 17.02 7.36
C LEU A 570 -16.91 16.13 6.80
N ARG A 571 -17.62 15.42 7.67
CA ARG A 571 -18.78 14.61 7.32
C ARG A 571 -19.96 15.08 8.16
N GLY A 572 -20.99 15.60 7.50
CA GLY A 572 -22.30 15.83 8.11
C GLY A 572 -23.27 14.75 7.65
N ARG A 573 -24.06 14.21 8.57
CA ARG A 573 -25.14 13.26 8.30
C ARG A 573 -26.39 13.77 8.99
N TRP A 574 -27.50 13.86 8.28
CA TRP A 574 -28.80 14.26 8.80
C TRP A 574 -29.83 13.27 8.34
N GLY A 575 -30.62 12.73 9.25
CA GLY A 575 -31.56 11.70 8.90
C GLY A 575 -32.72 11.56 9.86
N LYS A 576 -33.60 10.67 9.44
CA LYS A 576 -34.82 10.26 10.12
C LYS A 576 -34.81 8.74 10.20
N ASP A 577 -34.96 8.23 11.41
CA ASP A 577 -35.13 6.80 11.69
C ASP A 577 -36.57 6.59 12.19
N GLU A 578 -37.37 5.87 11.41
CA GLU A 578 -38.76 5.50 11.71
C GLU A 578 -38.79 4.02 12.11
N ASP A 579 -39.42 3.66 13.23
CA ASP A 579 -39.74 2.28 13.61
C ASP A 579 -41.26 2.14 13.70
N PHE A 580 -41.87 1.47 12.73
CA PHE A 580 -43.33 1.33 12.63
C PHE A 580 -43.90 0.35 13.65
N VAL A 581 -43.10 -0.59 14.15
CA VAL A 581 -43.52 -1.54 15.20
C VAL A 581 -43.61 -0.80 16.52
N LEU A 582 -42.55 -0.06 16.88
CA LEU A 582 -42.52 0.71 18.12
C LEU A 582 -43.29 2.03 18.02
N SER A 583 -43.77 2.41 16.82
CA SER A 583 -44.35 3.73 16.53
C SER A 583 -43.42 4.87 16.99
N THR A 584 -42.11 4.67 16.82
CA THR A 584 -41.10 5.66 17.21
C THR A 584 -40.53 6.35 15.98
N GLU A 585 -40.21 7.63 16.15
CA GLU A 585 -39.61 8.45 15.14
C GLU A 585 -38.49 9.25 15.79
N SER A 586 -37.27 9.12 15.28
CA SER A 586 -36.12 9.87 15.76
C SER A 586 -35.44 10.61 14.63
N TYR A 587 -34.98 11.82 14.94
CA TYR A 587 -34.19 12.63 14.02
C TYR A 587 -32.76 12.63 14.54
N SER A 588 -31.82 12.24 13.69
CA SER A 588 -30.41 12.19 14.03
C SER A 588 -29.63 13.17 13.16
N SER A 589 -28.70 13.89 13.79
CA SER A 589 -27.67 14.63 13.09
C SER A 589 -26.31 14.29 13.68
N SER A 590 -25.34 13.97 12.83
CA SER A 590 -23.97 13.74 13.26
C SER A 590 -23.00 14.49 12.37
N TYR A 591 -21.95 14.99 13.00
CA TYR A 591 -20.92 15.79 12.37
C TYR A 591 -19.57 15.25 12.86
N LEU A 592 -18.72 14.90 11.91
CA LEU A 592 -17.37 14.46 12.16
C LEU A 592 -16.44 15.40 11.39
N SER A 593 -15.64 16.18 12.10
CA SER A 593 -14.57 16.98 11.51
C SER A 593 -13.21 16.44 11.91
N SER A 594 -12.25 16.48 10.99
CA SER A 594 -10.87 16.08 11.23
C SER A 594 -9.95 16.98 10.41
N LEU A 595 -8.95 17.58 11.06
CA LEU A 595 -7.90 18.34 10.41
C LEU A 595 -6.57 17.66 10.72
N TYR A 596 -5.94 17.14 9.68
CA TYR A 596 -4.59 16.64 9.67
C TYR A 596 -3.66 17.74 9.14
N SER A 597 -2.43 17.74 9.62
CA SER A 597 -1.34 18.59 9.16
C SER A 597 -0.08 17.72 9.15
N PHE A 598 0.72 17.81 8.09
CA PHE A 598 1.88 16.99 7.77
C PHE A 598 3.01 17.91 7.30
N TRP A 599 3.73 18.48 8.25
CA TRP A 599 5.00 19.14 7.99
C TRP A 599 6.09 18.07 8.14
N ASP A 600 7.19 18.12 7.41
CA ASP A 600 8.31 17.22 7.72
C ASP A 600 9.15 17.87 8.86
N PRO A 601 9.38 17.21 10.01
CA PRO A 601 8.94 15.89 10.49
C PRO A 601 7.66 15.88 11.38
N PHE A 602 6.90 16.97 11.42
CA PHE A 602 5.75 17.18 12.30
C PHE A 602 4.39 16.77 11.70
N SER A 603 3.61 15.91 12.38
CA SER A 603 2.18 15.77 12.07
C SER A 603 1.27 16.15 13.24
N LEU A 604 0.17 16.84 12.93
CA LEU A 604 -0.87 17.24 13.88
C LEU A 604 -2.21 16.68 13.38
N GLN A 605 -2.99 16.03 14.24
CA GLN A 605 -4.35 15.60 13.94
C GLN A 605 -5.29 16.17 14.99
N LEU A 606 -6.28 16.94 14.56
CA LEU A 606 -7.38 17.44 15.38
C LEU A 606 -8.66 16.75 14.90
N LYS A 607 -9.27 15.91 15.72
CA LYS A 607 -10.55 15.25 15.42
C LYS A 607 -11.62 15.76 16.38
N SER A 608 -12.78 16.12 15.84
CA SER A 608 -13.98 16.45 16.61
C SER A 608 -15.16 15.65 16.08
N GLU A 609 -15.89 15.01 16.97
CA GLU A 609 -17.06 14.20 16.66
C GLU A 609 -18.22 14.69 17.50
N TYR A 610 -19.34 14.99 16.85
CA TYR A 610 -20.57 15.47 17.47
C TYR A 610 -21.74 14.65 16.94
N THR A 611 -22.55 14.10 17.83
CA THR A 611 -23.78 13.39 17.47
C THR A 611 -24.91 13.93 18.33
N GLU A 612 -25.98 14.40 17.70
CA GLU A 612 -27.22 14.79 18.35
C GLU A 612 -28.35 13.89 17.85
N ALA A 613 -28.93 13.12 18.76
CA ALA A 613 -30.13 12.32 18.51
C ALA A 613 -31.29 12.95 19.27
N LEU A 614 -32.31 13.41 18.54
CA LEU A 614 -33.56 13.86 19.12
C LEU A 614 -34.54 12.70 19.09
N LEU A 615 -34.66 12.00 20.23
CA LEU A 615 -35.77 11.09 20.45
C LEU A 615 -37.05 11.92 20.66
N ASN A 616 -37.93 11.94 19.67
CA ASN A 616 -39.33 12.22 19.96
C ASN A 616 -39.89 10.94 20.59
N ARG A 617 -40.08 10.96 21.92
CA ARG A 617 -40.86 9.90 22.56
C ARG A 617 -42.22 9.89 21.89
N GLY A 618 -42.56 8.75 21.28
CA GLY A 618 -43.90 8.50 20.79
C GLY A 618 -44.91 8.75 21.91
N ILE A 619 -46.06 9.28 21.52
CA ILE A 619 -47.25 9.41 22.34
C ILE A 619 -47.50 8.05 23.00
N GLN A 620 -47.43 7.98 24.33
CA GLN A 620 -47.98 6.82 25.04
C GLN A 620 -49.45 6.74 24.69
N ARG A 621 -49.84 5.67 23.99
CA ARG A 621 -51.24 5.36 23.75
C ARG A 621 -51.82 4.82 25.06
N THR A 622 -52.25 5.71 25.94
CA THR A 622 -53.06 5.34 27.10
C THR A 622 -54.43 4.91 26.56
N VAL A 623 -54.70 3.60 26.59
CA VAL A 623 -56.08 3.14 26.66
C VAL A 623 -56.55 3.46 28.08
N ASN A 624 -57.47 4.41 28.17
CA ASN A 624 -58.17 4.96 29.35
C ASN A 624 -57.55 6.21 30.01
N GLY A 625 -58.13 7.37 29.68
CA GLY A 625 -58.27 8.51 30.59
C GLY A 625 -57.23 9.62 30.49
N GLU A 626 -57.71 10.80 30.07
CA GLU A 626 -57.10 12.13 30.17
C GLU A 626 -56.13 12.59 29.07
N CYS A 627 -56.47 13.75 28.50
CA CYS A 627 -55.90 14.40 27.33
C CYS A 627 -55.12 15.65 27.77
N ILE A 628 -53.93 15.90 27.21
CA ILE A 628 -53.27 17.22 27.27
C ILE A 628 -52.66 17.57 25.89
N PHE A 629 -52.82 18.84 25.53
CA PHE A 629 -52.67 19.54 24.26
C PHE A 629 -51.39 19.30 23.41
N THR A 630 -51.58 19.36 22.09
CA THR A 630 -50.55 19.60 21.06
C THR A 630 -50.32 21.10 20.85
N GLN A 631 -49.05 21.54 20.79
CA GLN A 631 -48.70 22.82 20.19
C GLN A 631 -47.40 22.70 19.36
N ASP A 632 -47.53 22.97 18.06
CA ASP A 632 -46.46 23.11 17.08
C ASP A 632 -45.72 24.43 17.29
N MET A 633 -44.39 24.41 17.44
CA MET A 633 -43.54 25.58 17.17
C MET A 633 -42.18 25.18 16.59
N LYS A 634 -41.95 25.64 15.35
CA LYS A 634 -40.64 25.73 14.68
C LYS A 634 -39.89 26.94 15.23
N THR A 635 -38.69 26.75 15.77
CA THR A 635 -37.68 27.82 15.88
C THR A 635 -36.29 27.28 15.53
N TRP A 636 -35.67 27.91 14.53
CA TRP A 636 -34.23 27.82 14.27
C TRP A 636 -33.58 29.00 15.01
N GLY A 637 -32.62 28.72 15.89
CA GLY A 637 -31.88 29.73 16.64
C GLY A 637 -30.38 29.44 16.61
N VAL A 638 -29.60 30.36 16.02
CA VAL A 638 -28.14 30.42 16.10
C VAL A 638 -27.79 31.14 17.40
N TRP A 639 -26.96 30.55 18.26
CA TRP A 639 -26.48 31.19 19.50
C TRP A 639 -24.98 31.49 19.44
N SER A 640 -24.63 32.77 19.59
CA SER A 640 -23.31 33.22 20.03
C SER A 640 -23.35 33.53 21.53
N ALA A 641 -22.36 33.04 22.28
CA ALA A 641 -22.29 33.19 23.73
C ALA A 641 -22.08 34.66 24.19
N ARG A 642 -22.89 35.11 25.16
CA ARG A 642 -22.47 35.95 26.30
C ARG A 642 -23.61 36.16 27.31
N GLY A 643 -23.32 35.84 28.58
CA GLY A 643 -23.83 36.56 29.77
C GLY A 643 -25.28 36.33 30.24
N GLY A 644 -25.43 35.48 31.27
CA GLY A 644 -26.29 35.66 32.45
C GLY A 644 -27.78 35.98 32.31
N GLN A 645 -28.64 34.97 32.50
CA GLN A 645 -29.70 34.92 33.54
C GLN A 645 -30.43 33.56 33.45
N GLU A 646 -30.67 32.93 34.60
CA GLU A 646 -31.41 31.67 34.71
C GLU A 646 -32.91 31.89 34.44
N LEU A 647 -33.45 31.18 33.45
CA LEU A 647 -34.86 30.88 33.33
C LEU A 647 -35.00 29.36 33.23
N THR A 648 -35.43 28.74 34.33
CA THR A 648 -35.70 27.30 34.41
C THR A 648 -36.99 26.97 33.67
N TYR A 649 -36.86 26.37 32.49
CA TYR A 649 -37.97 25.69 31.80
C TYR A 649 -37.80 24.17 31.93
N LEU A 650 -38.80 23.49 32.49
CA LEU A 650 -38.89 22.04 32.58
C LEU A 650 -39.27 21.45 31.21
N LEU A 651 -38.30 20.82 30.53
CA LEU A 651 -38.54 19.87 29.42
C LEU A 651 -37.57 18.68 29.60
N PRO A 652 -38.05 17.42 29.61
CA PRO A 652 -37.17 16.27 29.56
C PRO A 652 -36.89 15.93 28.10
N LYS A 653 -35.98 16.68 27.46
CA LYS A 653 -35.26 16.18 26.29
C LYS A 653 -33.91 15.70 26.77
N GLU A 654 -33.71 14.39 26.76
CA GLU A 654 -32.43 13.79 27.10
C GLU A 654 -31.45 14.11 25.96
N LYS A 655 -30.56 15.08 26.21
CA LYS A 655 -29.49 15.45 25.29
C LYS A 655 -28.21 14.78 25.75
N GLN A 656 -27.70 13.87 24.95
CA GLN A 656 -26.35 13.33 25.14
C GLN A 656 -25.40 14.04 24.19
N THR A 657 -24.32 14.62 24.72
CA THR A 657 -23.25 15.20 23.92
C THR A 657 -21.92 14.56 24.29
N ILE A 658 -21.22 14.04 23.29
CA ILE A 658 -19.89 13.46 23.43
C ILE A 658 -18.93 14.34 22.65
N SER A 659 -17.81 14.73 23.25
CA SER A 659 -16.75 15.48 22.57
C SER A 659 -15.40 14.80 22.83
N LYS A 660 -14.63 14.59 21.78
CA LYS A 660 -13.29 13.98 21.80
C LYS A 660 -12.28 14.93 21.18
N TYR A 661 -11.10 15.06 21.79
CA TYR A 661 -9.98 15.85 21.30
C TYR A 661 -8.69 15.02 21.36
N GLU A 662 -7.83 15.14 20.34
CA GLU A 662 -6.55 14.44 20.23
C GLU A 662 -5.50 15.46 19.74
N LEU A 663 -4.28 15.42 20.30
CA LEU A 663 -3.16 16.29 19.97
C LEU A 663 -1.90 15.43 19.85
N ASN A 664 -1.17 15.53 18.73
CA ASN A 664 0.06 14.77 18.48
C ASN A 664 1.22 15.72 18.19
N TYR A 665 2.41 15.43 18.69
CA TYR A 665 3.64 16.22 18.54
C TYR A 665 4.81 15.28 18.20
N TYR A 666 5.63 15.63 17.21
CA TYR A 666 6.76 14.81 16.76
C TYR A 666 8.01 15.67 16.60
N HIS A 667 9.18 15.18 17.03
CA HIS A 667 10.45 15.88 16.85
C HIS A 667 11.58 14.87 16.57
N ASN A 668 12.41 15.15 15.56
CA ASN A 668 13.51 14.27 15.13
C ASN A 668 14.85 14.98 15.25
N TRP A 669 15.81 14.33 15.90
CA TRP A 669 17.24 14.61 15.88
C TRP A 669 17.99 13.45 15.20
N GLU A 670 19.24 13.64 14.79
CA GLU A 670 20.03 12.64 14.04
C GLU A 670 20.08 11.23 14.68
N ARG A 671 19.88 11.13 16.00
CA ARG A 671 19.87 9.84 16.72
C ARG A 671 18.66 9.63 17.63
N PHE A 672 17.69 10.55 17.61
CA PHE A 672 16.55 10.54 18.54
C PHE A 672 15.24 10.94 17.87
N THR A 673 14.14 10.29 18.25
CA THR A 673 12.78 10.73 17.88
C THR A 673 11.93 10.83 19.13
N ILE A 674 11.22 11.95 19.31
CA ILE A 674 10.23 12.14 20.37
C ILE A 674 8.84 12.27 19.73
N ASP A 675 7.86 11.47 20.15
CA ASP A 675 6.46 11.55 19.74
C ASP A 675 5.57 11.64 20.98
N LEU A 676 4.83 12.74 21.16
CA LEU A 676 3.91 12.96 22.27
C LEU A 676 2.47 12.99 21.75
N ARG A 677 1.57 12.24 22.36
CA ARG A 677 0.13 12.26 22.07
C ARG A 677 -0.67 12.51 23.32
N TYR A 678 -1.69 13.34 23.22
CA TYR A 678 -2.63 13.64 24.29
C TYR A 678 -4.06 13.46 23.81
N ARG A 679 -4.87 12.73 24.57
CA ARG A 679 -6.30 12.51 24.28
C ARG A 679 -7.16 12.94 25.46
N HIS A 680 -8.24 13.64 25.16
CA HIS A 680 -9.23 14.08 26.13
C HIS A 680 -10.65 13.76 25.65
N LYS A 681 -11.43 13.05 26.48
CA LYS A 681 -12.82 12.68 26.19
C LYS A 681 -13.75 13.25 27.26
N ARG A 682 -14.82 13.92 26.83
CA ARG A 682 -15.84 14.52 27.72
C ARG A 682 -17.22 14.01 27.35
N ARG A 683 -17.94 13.45 28.32
CA ARG A 683 -19.37 13.11 28.22
C ARG A 683 -20.17 14.18 28.97
N HIS A 684 -21.19 14.72 28.34
CA HIS A 684 -22.15 15.62 28.96
C HIS A 684 -23.53 14.95 28.98
N SER A 685 -24.09 14.77 30.18
CA SER A 685 -25.50 14.40 30.40
C SER A 685 -26.27 15.64 30.85
N SER A 686 -27.44 15.89 30.27
CA SER A 686 -28.28 17.06 30.59
C SER A 686 -29.14 16.89 31.87
N LEU A 687 -29.07 15.75 32.55
CA LEU A 687 -29.73 15.54 33.84
C LEU A 687 -28.85 16.17 34.92
N GLY A 688 -29.29 17.31 35.47
CA GLY A 688 -28.59 18.15 36.46
C GLY A 688 -28.29 17.53 37.83
N THR A 689 -28.09 16.22 37.90
CA THR A 689 -27.45 15.54 39.03
C THR A 689 -26.01 15.26 38.64
N ASP A 690 -25.11 16.10 39.13
CA ASP A 690 -23.67 16.14 38.85
C ASP A 690 -22.93 14.96 39.52
N PHE A 691 -23.38 13.72 39.28
CA PHE A 691 -22.64 12.52 39.67
C PHE A 691 -21.58 12.20 38.62
N GLY A 692 -20.44 12.89 38.71
CA GLY A 692 -19.11 12.37 38.35
C GLY A 692 -18.99 11.64 37.01
N ALA A 693 -19.46 12.24 35.91
CA ALA A 693 -19.19 11.72 34.57
C ALA A 693 -17.66 11.65 34.35
N PRO A 694 -17.09 10.47 34.04
CA PRO A 694 -15.64 10.26 34.00
C PRO A 694 -14.95 11.16 32.97
N ARG A 695 -13.84 11.77 33.37
CA ARG A 695 -12.87 12.39 32.47
C ARG A 695 -11.82 11.34 32.14
N GLU A 696 -11.73 10.97 30.87
CA GLU A 696 -10.69 10.06 30.37
C GLU A 696 -9.58 10.94 29.78
N ARG A 697 -8.38 10.83 30.35
CA ARG A 697 -7.17 11.53 29.90
C ARG A 697 -6.10 10.48 29.64
N SER A 698 -5.59 10.43 28.42
CA SER A 698 -4.45 9.58 28.10
C SER A 698 -3.31 10.42 27.52
N PHE A 699 -2.08 10.04 27.87
CA PHE A 699 -0.85 10.66 27.42
C PHE A 699 0.09 9.56 26.93
N LEU A 700 0.58 9.68 25.70
CA LEU A 700 1.61 8.82 25.14
C LEU A 700 2.85 9.66 24.87
N ALA A 701 4.03 9.20 25.27
CA ALA A 701 5.31 9.72 24.85
C ALA A 701 6.15 8.58 24.28
N ARG A 702 6.84 8.78 23.18
CA ARG A 702 7.69 7.78 22.53
C ARG A 702 9.04 8.40 22.29
N PHE A 703 10.09 7.73 22.72
CA PHE A 703 11.49 8.11 22.60
C PHE A 703 12.23 7.01 21.84
N ARG A 704 12.80 7.32 20.67
CA ARG A 704 13.67 6.41 19.93
C ARG A 704 15.12 6.81 20.12
N TYR A 705 16.02 5.84 20.27
CA TYR A 705 17.46 6.01 20.36
C TYR A 705 18.17 4.96 19.49
N LEU A 706 19.18 5.40 18.73
CA LEU A 706 20.00 4.57 17.85
C LEU A 706 21.45 4.53 18.38
N PRO A 707 21.81 3.59 19.27
CA PRO A 707 23.17 3.50 19.80
C PRO A 707 24.19 2.99 18.78
N SER A 708 23.78 2.20 17.80
CA SER A 708 24.65 1.61 16.77
C SER A 708 23.86 1.35 15.47
N SER A 709 24.53 0.84 14.43
CA SER A 709 23.90 0.41 13.18
C SER A 709 23.14 -0.93 13.28
N THR A 710 23.33 -1.69 14.37
CA THR A 710 22.75 -3.02 14.57
C THR A 710 21.68 -3.06 15.66
N ASP A 711 21.66 -2.05 16.53
CA ASP A 711 20.76 -1.98 17.68
C ASP A 711 19.88 -0.74 17.60
N THR A 712 18.59 -0.94 17.86
CA THR A 712 17.65 0.18 18.04
C THR A 712 16.92 0.01 19.36
N PHE A 713 16.85 1.08 20.14
CA PHE A 713 16.08 1.13 21.37
C PHE A 713 14.95 2.14 21.19
N THR A 714 13.72 1.73 21.48
CA THR A 714 12.56 2.62 21.48
C THR A 714 11.83 2.46 22.80
N LEU A 715 11.82 3.51 23.61
CA LEU A 715 11.02 3.61 24.81
C LEU A 715 9.68 4.25 24.47
N TYR A 716 8.59 3.65 24.94
CA TYR A 716 7.25 4.22 24.93
C TYR A 716 6.83 4.40 26.39
N LEU A 717 6.22 5.52 26.69
CA LEU A 717 5.61 5.86 27.97
C LEU A 717 4.15 6.16 27.67
N GLU A 718 3.25 5.22 27.93
CA GLU A 718 1.81 5.39 27.78
C GLU A 718 1.20 5.51 29.17
N ALA A 719 0.84 6.72 29.59
CA ALA A 719 0.11 6.94 30.83
C ALA A 719 -1.37 7.07 30.51
N ASP A 720 -2.15 6.05 30.88
CA ASP A 720 -3.61 6.13 30.86
C ASP A 720 -4.09 6.36 32.29
N GLN A 721 -4.94 7.38 32.51
CA GLN A 721 -5.55 7.60 33.82
C GLN A 721 -7.05 7.28 33.78
N PRO A 722 -7.45 6.02 34.01
CA PRO A 722 -8.79 5.71 34.46
C PRO A 722 -8.94 6.04 35.96
N LYS A 723 -10.17 6.39 36.37
CA LYS A 723 -10.58 6.92 37.70
C LYS A 723 -9.80 6.38 38.93
N GLY A 724 -9.37 7.30 39.80
CA GLY A 724 -9.37 7.12 41.27
C GLY A 724 -8.45 6.05 41.88
N THR A 725 -7.64 5.40 41.05
CA THR A 725 -6.55 4.49 41.45
C THR A 725 -5.23 5.10 40.97
N ALA A 726 -4.10 4.65 41.53
CA ALA A 726 -2.78 5.11 41.10
C ALA A 726 -2.67 4.98 39.57
N SER A 727 -2.01 5.94 38.92
CA SER A 727 -1.88 5.94 37.46
C SER A 727 -1.19 4.68 36.97
N ASP A 728 -1.87 3.87 36.16
CA ASP A 728 -1.26 2.78 35.41
C ASP A 728 -0.47 3.37 34.23
N GLY A 729 0.70 3.91 34.56
CA GLY A 729 1.70 4.28 33.58
C GLY A 729 2.29 3.03 32.95
N ARG A 730 1.91 2.74 31.70
CA ARG A 730 2.52 1.68 30.90
C ARG A 730 3.81 2.17 30.28
N ILE A 731 4.93 1.79 30.87
CA ILE A 731 6.23 1.88 30.20
C ILE A 731 6.33 0.68 29.25
N VAL A 732 6.48 0.93 27.95
CA VAL A 732 6.81 -0.10 26.96
C VAL A 732 8.22 0.13 26.45
N LEU A 733 9.16 -0.75 26.78
CA LEU A 733 10.51 -0.72 26.20
C LEU A 733 10.57 -1.70 25.03
N VAL A 734 11.03 -1.22 23.87
CA VAL A 734 11.24 -2.04 22.68
C VAL A 734 12.72 -2.00 22.31
N TRP A 735 13.39 -3.15 22.41
CA TRP A 735 14.75 -3.32 21.94
C TRP A 735 14.74 -4.18 20.68
N LYS A 736 15.48 -3.77 19.64
CA LYS A 736 15.70 -4.59 18.45
C LYS A 736 17.19 -4.79 18.21
N HIS A 737 17.58 -6.02 17.94
CA HIS A 737 18.93 -6.44 17.64
C HIS A 737 19.00 -7.20 16.32
N LEU A 738 19.95 -6.82 15.46
CA LEU A 738 20.22 -7.48 14.19
C LEU A 738 21.41 -8.45 14.34
N PHE A 739 21.22 -9.71 13.97
CA PHE A 739 22.25 -10.75 13.99
C PHE A 739 22.12 -11.69 12.78
N GLY A 740 23.12 -12.54 12.54
CA GLY A 740 23.09 -13.53 11.47
C GLY A 740 22.90 -14.94 12.02
N ILE A 741 21.95 -15.71 11.49
CA ILE A 741 21.75 -17.13 11.83
C ILE A 741 22.59 -17.97 10.88
N PRO A 742 23.61 -18.71 11.37
CA PRO A 742 24.38 -19.60 10.52
C PRO A 742 23.51 -20.80 10.11
N LEU A 743 23.20 -20.89 8.82
CA LEU A 743 22.63 -22.09 8.22
C LEU A 743 23.74 -22.98 7.68
N PRO A 744 23.77 -24.28 8.04
CA PRO A 744 24.67 -25.24 7.42
C PRO A 744 24.30 -25.37 5.94
N VAL A 745 25.14 -24.87 5.05
CA VAL A 745 24.98 -25.15 3.63
C VAL A 745 25.71 -26.45 3.37
N LYS A 746 24.95 -27.49 3.03
CA LYS A 746 25.57 -28.71 2.49
C LYS A 746 26.26 -28.30 1.19
N LYS A 747 27.60 -28.31 1.17
CA LYS A 747 28.36 -28.04 -0.06
C LYS A 747 27.81 -28.96 -1.15
N PRO A 748 27.57 -28.47 -2.39
CA PRO A 748 27.11 -29.33 -3.47
C PRO A 748 28.12 -30.46 -3.62
N GLN A 749 27.70 -31.68 -3.30
CA GLN A 749 28.57 -32.84 -3.39
C GLN A 749 28.53 -33.35 -4.83
N GLY A 750 29.69 -33.59 -5.42
CA GLY A 750 29.79 -34.21 -6.73
C GLY A 750 29.76 -35.74 -6.61
N ARG A 751 29.63 -36.39 -7.76
CA ARG A 751 29.71 -37.86 -7.87
C ARG A 751 30.83 -38.21 -8.83
N ILE A 752 31.70 -39.14 -8.45
CA ILE A 752 32.62 -39.77 -9.40
C ILE A 752 32.08 -41.16 -9.70
N GLN A 753 31.74 -41.41 -10.94
CA GLN A 753 31.24 -42.71 -11.40
C GLN A 753 31.97 -43.13 -12.67
N GLY A 754 31.91 -44.41 -13.01
CA GLY A 754 32.66 -44.87 -14.16
C GLY A 754 32.58 -46.36 -14.36
N THR A 755 33.34 -46.83 -15.35
CA THR A 755 33.57 -48.26 -15.61
C THR A 755 35.05 -48.57 -15.57
N LEU A 756 35.39 -49.74 -15.03
CA LEU A 756 36.73 -50.30 -14.99
C LEU A 756 36.79 -51.52 -15.93
N ARG A 757 37.70 -51.47 -16.89
CA ARG A 757 37.93 -52.54 -17.88
C ARG A 757 39.42 -52.81 -18.06
N ALA A 758 39.77 -54.03 -18.41
CA ALA A 758 41.10 -54.40 -18.89
C ALA A 758 40.96 -54.99 -20.28
N GLU A 759 41.37 -54.26 -21.31
CA GLU A 759 41.10 -54.61 -22.71
C GLU A 759 39.57 -54.78 -22.94
N ASN A 760 39.12 -55.99 -23.28
CA ASN A 760 37.70 -56.33 -23.43
C ASN A 760 37.10 -57.05 -22.20
N LEU A 761 37.88 -57.20 -21.12
CA LEU A 761 37.43 -57.88 -19.90
C LEU A 761 36.83 -56.87 -18.92
N ILE A 762 35.61 -57.17 -18.47
CA ILE A 762 34.96 -56.47 -17.37
C ILE A 762 35.57 -56.96 -16.06
N LEU A 763 35.89 -56.03 -15.16
CA LEU A 763 36.49 -56.35 -13.87
C LEU A 763 35.48 -56.12 -12.74
N PRO A 764 34.69 -57.16 -12.35
CA PRO A 764 33.74 -57.05 -11.26
C PRO A 764 34.40 -57.24 -9.90
N ARG A 765 33.78 -56.69 -8.85
CA ARG A 765 34.23 -56.75 -7.45
C ARG A 765 35.63 -56.18 -7.23
N THR A 766 36.06 -55.27 -8.10
CA THR A 766 37.37 -54.64 -8.01
C THR A 766 37.34 -53.46 -7.07
N ARG A 767 38.24 -53.44 -6.07
CA ARG A 767 38.31 -52.38 -5.06
C ARG A 767 38.96 -51.11 -5.60
N LEU A 768 38.22 -50.01 -5.57
CA LEU A 768 38.67 -48.66 -5.88
C LEU A 768 38.63 -47.82 -4.61
N ARG A 769 39.64 -46.97 -4.41
CA ARG A 769 39.74 -46.08 -3.25
C ARG A 769 39.95 -44.63 -3.68
N ILE A 770 39.26 -43.71 -3.01
CA ILE A 770 39.47 -42.27 -3.10
C ILE A 770 39.54 -41.71 -1.68
N GLY A 771 40.74 -41.34 -1.23
CA GLY A 771 40.96 -40.93 0.16
C GLY A 771 40.55 -42.02 1.15
N THR A 772 39.55 -41.76 1.99
CA THR A 772 38.96 -42.72 2.95
C THR A 772 37.76 -43.49 2.40
N HIS A 773 37.28 -43.14 1.21
CA HIS A 773 36.12 -43.80 0.60
C HIS A 773 36.56 -44.96 -0.26
N GLU A 774 35.84 -46.08 -0.15
CA GLU A 774 36.12 -47.30 -0.89
C GLU A 774 34.84 -47.82 -1.52
N VAL A 775 34.94 -48.25 -2.78
CA VAL A 775 33.84 -48.81 -3.53
C VAL A 775 34.33 -50.04 -4.30
N TYR A 776 33.43 -50.96 -4.58
CA TYR A 776 33.71 -52.12 -5.40
C TYR A 776 32.96 -51.99 -6.72
N THR A 777 33.59 -52.38 -7.81
CA THR A 777 32.91 -52.44 -9.11
C THR A 777 31.81 -53.50 -9.10
N ASP A 778 30.70 -53.24 -9.79
CA ASP A 778 29.59 -54.18 -9.96
C ASP A 778 29.91 -55.27 -11.01
N GLN A 779 28.93 -56.10 -11.35
CA GLN A 779 29.09 -57.17 -12.35
C GLN A 779 29.44 -56.64 -13.76
N ASN A 780 29.16 -55.38 -14.05
CA ASN A 780 29.45 -54.69 -15.30
C ASN A 780 30.75 -53.88 -15.24
N GLY A 781 31.49 -53.96 -14.13
CA GLY A 781 32.71 -53.18 -13.91
C GLY A 781 32.41 -51.73 -13.54
N SER A 782 31.16 -51.37 -13.25
CA SER A 782 30.76 -49.99 -12.93
C SER A 782 31.03 -49.68 -11.47
N PHE A 783 31.49 -48.46 -11.19
CA PHE A 783 31.71 -47.97 -9.83
C PHE A 783 31.11 -46.58 -9.65
N SER A 784 30.87 -46.20 -8.39
CA SER A 784 30.31 -44.91 -8.04
C SER A 784 30.71 -44.51 -6.62
N PHE A 785 31.43 -43.41 -6.49
CA PHE A 785 31.68 -42.70 -5.23
C PHE A 785 30.61 -41.60 -5.06
N PRO A 786 29.54 -41.85 -4.30
CA PRO A 786 28.52 -40.85 -4.06
C PRO A 786 29.04 -39.78 -3.09
N LEU A 787 28.55 -38.54 -3.25
CA LEU A 787 28.64 -37.49 -2.23
C LEU A 787 30.07 -37.01 -1.89
N LEU A 788 30.94 -36.88 -2.88
CA LEU A 788 32.28 -36.33 -2.69
C LEU A 788 32.24 -34.80 -2.61
N SER A 789 32.98 -34.20 -1.68
CA SER A 789 33.11 -32.73 -1.61
C SER A 789 33.86 -32.20 -2.85
N PRO A 790 33.69 -30.95 -3.27
CA PRO A 790 34.47 -30.40 -4.39
C PRO A 790 35.97 -30.41 -4.06
N GLY A 791 36.81 -30.78 -5.02
CA GLY A 791 38.28 -30.81 -4.86
C GLY A 791 38.99 -31.85 -5.73
N GLU A 792 40.31 -31.88 -5.61
CA GLU A 792 41.16 -32.82 -6.35
C GLU A 792 41.22 -34.17 -5.62
N TYR A 793 40.77 -35.22 -6.30
CA TYR A 793 40.79 -36.59 -5.81
C TYR A 793 41.79 -37.43 -6.59
N THR A 794 42.44 -38.35 -5.87
CA THR A 794 43.25 -39.38 -6.49
C THR A 794 42.54 -40.72 -6.33
N ILE A 795 42.24 -41.37 -7.46
CA ILE A 795 41.70 -42.72 -7.48
C ILE A 795 42.85 -43.70 -7.45
N GLU A 796 42.84 -44.57 -6.46
CA GLU A 796 43.78 -45.65 -6.25
C GLU A 796 43.08 -46.98 -6.54
N LEU A 797 43.73 -47.79 -7.36
CA LEU A 797 43.34 -49.18 -7.58
C LEU A 797 44.18 -50.04 -6.65
N ASN A 798 43.59 -50.53 -5.56
CA ASN A 798 44.28 -51.31 -4.55
C ASN A 798 43.51 -52.61 -4.29
N ASP A 799 43.49 -53.46 -5.32
CA ASP A 799 42.85 -54.76 -5.24
C ASP A 799 43.90 -55.88 -5.28
N PRO A 800 44.07 -56.64 -4.18
CA PRO A 800 45.00 -57.77 -4.15
C PRO A 800 44.59 -58.93 -5.08
N LEU A 801 43.35 -58.92 -5.59
CA LEU A 801 42.84 -59.93 -6.53
C LEU A 801 43.14 -59.58 -7.98
N LEU A 802 43.63 -58.38 -8.28
CA LEU A 802 44.07 -58.04 -9.64
C LEU A 802 45.33 -58.82 -10.00
N PRO A 803 45.39 -59.46 -11.19
CA PRO A 803 46.62 -60.04 -11.71
C PRO A 803 47.77 -59.02 -11.66
N ALA A 804 48.94 -59.43 -11.17
CA ALA A 804 50.13 -58.57 -11.03
C ALA A 804 50.61 -57.93 -12.35
N GLU A 805 50.08 -58.39 -13.47
CA GLU A 805 50.35 -57.90 -14.82
C GLU A 805 49.51 -56.68 -15.22
N LEU A 806 48.41 -56.37 -14.52
CA LEU A 806 47.53 -55.26 -14.87
C LEU A 806 47.91 -53.98 -14.12
N TYR A 807 48.00 -52.86 -14.84
CA TYR A 807 48.23 -51.53 -14.28
C TYR A 807 47.36 -50.49 -15.00
N ILE A 808 47.09 -49.37 -14.34
CA ILE A 808 46.40 -48.24 -14.99
C ILE A 808 47.38 -47.62 -16.00
N GLU A 809 46.98 -47.56 -17.27
CA GLU A 809 47.84 -47.18 -18.40
C GLU A 809 48.46 -45.76 -18.26
N ASN A 810 47.94 -44.94 -17.34
CA ASN A 810 48.34 -43.55 -17.09
C ASN A 810 48.99 -43.29 -15.70
N LYS A 811 49.72 -44.26 -15.13
CA LYS A 811 50.26 -44.30 -13.75
C LYS A 811 49.19 -44.76 -12.75
N ASN A 812 49.63 -45.41 -11.67
CA ASN A 812 48.78 -46.07 -10.65
C ASN A 812 47.80 -45.13 -9.89
N THR A 813 47.72 -43.86 -10.27
CA THR A 813 46.91 -42.83 -9.65
C THR A 813 46.25 -41.97 -10.73
N LEU A 814 44.91 -41.91 -10.74
CA LEU A 814 44.17 -40.98 -11.60
C LEU A 814 43.72 -39.77 -10.78
N LYS A 815 44.16 -38.57 -11.18
CA LYS A 815 43.71 -37.31 -10.58
C LYS A 815 42.42 -36.84 -11.25
N VAL A 816 41.41 -36.52 -10.44
CA VAL A 816 40.10 -36.05 -10.89
C VAL A 816 39.79 -34.78 -10.10
N ASP A 817 39.67 -33.66 -10.79
CA ASP A 817 39.17 -32.43 -10.17
C ASP A 817 37.65 -32.46 -10.22
N LEU A 818 37.03 -32.56 -9.05
CA LEU A 818 35.58 -32.65 -8.90
C LEU A 818 35.01 -31.27 -8.60
N GLU A 819 34.28 -30.71 -9.56
CA GLU A 819 33.55 -29.46 -9.36
C GLU A 819 32.29 -29.66 -8.50
N ALA A 820 31.84 -28.60 -7.84
CA ALA A 820 30.68 -28.66 -6.95
C ALA A 820 29.40 -29.03 -7.70
N GLY A 821 28.75 -30.12 -7.26
CA GLY A 821 27.47 -30.59 -7.80
C GLY A 821 27.55 -31.23 -9.19
N LYS A 822 28.76 -31.44 -9.74
CA LYS A 822 28.93 -32.12 -11.03
C LYS A 822 29.20 -33.60 -10.85
N ASP A 823 28.62 -34.38 -11.77
CA ASP A 823 28.93 -35.80 -11.94
C ASP A 823 30.10 -35.93 -12.93
N HIS A 824 31.16 -36.61 -12.51
CA HIS A 824 32.30 -36.95 -13.37
C HIS A 824 32.24 -38.44 -13.73
N TYR A 825 32.17 -38.71 -15.04
CA TYR A 825 32.21 -40.07 -15.56
C TYR A 825 33.62 -40.44 -16.01
N LEU A 826 34.13 -41.57 -15.54
CA LEU A 826 35.49 -42.05 -15.82
C LEU A 826 35.44 -43.41 -16.51
N ASN A 827 36.25 -43.57 -17.55
CA ASN A 827 36.47 -44.87 -18.17
C ASN A 827 37.90 -45.32 -17.87
N LEU A 828 38.06 -46.16 -16.86
CA LEU A 828 39.35 -46.66 -16.41
C LEU A 828 39.72 -47.90 -17.23
N GLN A 829 40.75 -47.78 -18.07
CA GLN A 829 41.32 -48.87 -18.83
C GLN A 829 42.62 -49.33 -18.17
N LEU A 830 42.73 -50.63 -17.88
CA LEU A 830 43.96 -51.26 -17.41
C LEU A 830 44.71 -51.87 -18.60
N ALA A 831 46.01 -51.59 -18.67
CA ALA A 831 46.92 -52.20 -19.63
C ALA A 831 47.68 -53.37 -18.98
N ARG A 832 48.04 -54.36 -19.79
CA ARG A 832 48.98 -55.40 -19.38
C ARG A 832 50.41 -54.91 -19.47
N LYS A 833 51.23 -55.18 -18.45
CA LYS A 833 52.65 -54.88 -18.45
C LYS A 833 53.28 -55.73 -19.55
N LYS A 834 53.74 -55.06 -20.61
CA LYS A 834 54.46 -55.72 -21.70
C LYS A 834 55.72 -56.31 -21.08
N VAL A 835 55.74 -57.62 -20.87
CA VAL A 835 56.94 -58.33 -20.42
C VAL A 835 57.95 -58.13 -21.54
N GLU A 836 58.94 -57.27 -21.32
CA GLU A 836 60.08 -57.17 -22.22
C GLU A 836 60.74 -58.54 -22.23
N ALA A 837 60.54 -59.28 -23.31
CA ALA A 837 61.28 -60.51 -23.56
C ALA A 837 62.77 -60.16 -23.45
N ILE A 838 63.45 -60.78 -22.48
CA ILE A 838 64.88 -60.65 -22.26
C ILE A 838 65.58 -60.95 -23.59
N LYS A 839 66.07 -59.89 -24.26
CA LYS A 839 66.88 -60.03 -25.47
C LYS A 839 68.22 -60.65 -25.07
N GLN A 840 68.44 -61.90 -25.48
CA GLN A 840 69.78 -62.48 -25.53
C GLN A 840 70.65 -61.65 -26.48
N ALA A 841 71.89 -61.40 -26.06
CA ALA A 841 72.87 -60.57 -26.75
C ALA A 841 73.19 -61.08 -28.17
N PRO A 842 73.17 -60.23 -29.20
CA PRO A 842 73.71 -60.56 -30.50
C PRO A 842 75.21 -60.24 -30.58
N VAL A 843 75.92 -61.19 -31.18
CA VAL A 843 77.33 -61.16 -31.59
C VAL A 843 77.60 -60.00 -32.56
N GLU A 844 78.78 -59.41 -32.43
CA GLU A 844 79.38 -58.43 -33.35
C GLU A 844 79.32 -58.92 -34.81
N GLU A 845 78.95 -58.05 -35.75
CA GLU A 845 79.81 -57.77 -36.90
C GLU A 845 79.39 -56.52 -37.68
N GLU A 846 80.47 -55.86 -38.11
CA GLU A 846 80.70 -54.65 -38.89
C GLU A 846 79.69 -54.10 -39.93
N LYS A 847 79.67 -52.74 -39.94
CA LYS A 847 79.75 -51.79 -41.06
C LYS A 847 79.07 -52.15 -42.41
N GLN A 848 78.27 -51.21 -42.95
CA GLN A 848 78.75 -50.18 -43.88
C GLN A 848 77.62 -49.25 -44.40
N GLU A 849 77.98 -47.96 -44.44
CA GLU A 849 77.61 -46.84 -45.32
C GLU A 849 76.28 -46.71 -46.11
N LYS A 850 75.64 -45.55 -45.83
CA LYS A 850 75.15 -44.48 -46.76
C LYS A 850 74.25 -44.86 -47.96
N ARG A 851 73.10 -44.18 -48.06
CA ARG A 851 72.89 -42.93 -48.84
C ARG A 851 71.42 -42.47 -48.84
N LYS A 852 71.25 -41.14 -48.89
CA LYS A 852 70.04 -40.32 -49.08
C LYS A 852 69.21 -40.75 -50.31
N VAL A 853 67.88 -40.55 -50.29
CA VAL A 853 67.12 -39.73 -51.29
C VAL A 853 65.81 -39.20 -50.65
N ASN A 854 65.47 -37.96 -51.00
CA ASN A 854 64.30 -37.16 -50.66
C ASN A 854 62.98 -37.63 -51.34
N VAL A 855 61.86 -36.95 -51.03
CA VAL A 855 60.87 -36.35 -51.98
C VAL A 855 59.38 -36.70 -51.73
N ILE A 856 58.65 -35.69 -51.23
CA ILE A 856 57.30 -35.15 -51.61
C ILE A 856 55.98 -35.86 -51.23
N ARG A 857 55.32 -35.27 -50.20
CA ARG A 857 53.97 -34.64 -50.11
C ARG A 857 52.90 -34.90 -51.21
N PHE A 858 51.65 -35.19 -50.81
CA PHE A 858 50.36 -34.52 -51.17
C PHE A 858 49.26 -35.17 -50.29
N GLU A 859 48.63 -34.50 -49.33
CA GLU A 859 47.51 -33.54 -49.37
C GLU A 859 46.09 -34.14 -49.56
N GLN A 860 45.21 -33.78 -48.61
CA GLN A 860 43.72 -33.71 -48.64
C GLN A 860 42.95 -35.06 -48.63
N GLN A 861 41.80 -35.21 -47.97
CA GLN A 861 40.78 -34.25 -47.55
C GLN A 861 39.91 -34.82 -46.41
N LYS A 862 39.32 -33.91 -45.62
CA LYS A 862 38.48 -34.18 -44.45
C LYS A 862 37.08 -34.70 -44.79
N VAL A 863 36.76 -35.74 -44.04
CA VAL A 863 35.50 -36.28 -43.49
C VAL A 863 34.34 -35.29 -43.28
N LEU A 864 33.13 -35.77 -43.56
CA LEU A 864 31.84 -35.27 -43.10
C LEU A 864 31.20 -36.30 -42.15
N PHE A 865 30.62 -35.75 -41.08
CA PHE A 865 29.86 -36.31 -39.94
C PHE A 865 30.62 -37.02 -38.82
#